data_AF-M0JW89-F1
#
_entry.id   AF-M0JW89-F1
#
_cell.length_a   1.000
_cell.length_b   1.000
_cell.length_c   1.000
_cell.angle_alpha   90.00
_cell.angle_beta   90.00
_cell.angle_gamma   90.00
#
_symmetry.space_group_name_H-M   'P 1'
#
loop_
_entity.id
_entity.type
_entity.pdbx_description
1 polymer ?
#
loop_
_entity_poly.entity_id
_entity_poly.type
_entity_poly.pdbx_seq_one_letter_code
_entity_poly.pdbx_strand_id
1 'polypeptide(L)'
;MDFAAETVRVLHVDDNPDLVDVTATVLEHEDGRLCVETATSVDAAMERLSVERFDCIVSDYDMPDQNGIEFLEAVREGHGDLPFILYTGKGSEEIASDAISAGVTDYLQKGPGTEQYKLLANRICNAVDASRSRRELDERTRRLESLISSLPGMAYRRLNTPGWQMETVEGEIESLTGYTAADFETGETAWADDVLHPEDRDRIWETVQDALAAQGEFEVTYRIITADGTKKWMWEHGHRVPGPADEPDILEGFITDITDLRERERKLERYKRMVNTMPESACIYDTEGRFDLVNQYLASFYGTTRDELEGESSSLLPKIRSEYEGDPYQDLIDGERDELHGEVSGEFPGHGYEVLEYRLTPLVIDGTVEGVVGVTREVTEQRKHEMEIARQRSILKAQQEAVIDGILVVDEDDTIVSYNERFVDMWDISRDIVERGDEEIALEWAMEQVAEPEAFRVDVEALYEDPETTARDELELADGRVFDRYTAPVVAEDGTRFGRLWAFRDITDQTEQKRELARQNERLEEFIRVVSHDLQNPLQVARSRLMLAHEECDSAHLDSLDNALQRMNDIADDVLRLAREGVDIGVTEPVDLREMSDAAWTIVADGDEAAELRYAADENREWIVEADSDRLSGLFENLFGNAIEHGGPGVTVSVGLLDDRTGFYVSDDGPGIPIDKGEKVFEAGYSTAEDGTGFGLRIARQIAEVHGWEIHVTDSEDGGARFEITGVEFSE
;
A
#
# COMPACT_ATOMS: atom_id res chain seq x y z
N MET A 1 3.29 -45.88 -65.23
CA MET A 1 4.22 -44.93 -65.86
C MET A 1 4.73 -45.60 -67.12
N ASP A 2 4.51 -44.95 -68.27
CA ASP A 2 5.12 -45.35 -69.54
C ASP A 2 6.62 -45.52 -69.31
N PHE A 3 7.14 -46.74 -69.43
CA PHE A 3 8.53 -46.92 -69.81
C PHE A 3 8.61 -46.46 -71.26
N ALA A 4 8.79 -45.16 -71.48
CA ALA A 4 9.35 -44.67 -72.73
C ALA A 4 10.66 -45.44 -72.88
N ALA A 5 10.69 -46.38 -73.83
CA ALA A 5 11.80 -47.32 -73.95
C ALA A 5 13.08 -46.50 -74.23
N GLU A 6 13.90 -46.39 -73.19
CA GLU A 6 15.05 -45.50 -73.16
C GLU A 6 16.03 -45.94 -74.24
N THR A 7 16.34 -45.03 -75.17
CA THR A 7 17.21 -45.29 -76.32
C THR A 7 18.51 -45.93 -75.85
N VAL A 8 18.95 -46.97 -76.55
CA VAL A 8 20.18 -47.72 -76.29
C VAL A 8 21.19 -47.31 -77.34
N ARG A 9 22.21 -46.57 -76.94
CA ARG A 9 23.28 -46.10 -77.83
C ARG A 9 24.34 -47.19 -77.97
N VAL A 10 24.51 -47.70 -79.18
CA VAL A 10 25.44 -48.79 -79.46
C VAL A 10 26.58 -48.25 -80.31
N LEU A 11 27.82 -48.49 -79.89
CA LEU A 11 28.97 -48.26 -80.76
C LEU A 11 29.33 -49.56 -81.47
N HIS A 12 29.06 -49.62 -82.77
CA HIS A 12 29.42 -50.74 -83.63
C HIS A 12 30.78 -50.48 -84.29
N VAL A 13 31.76 -51.33 -84.01
CA VAL A 13 33.14 -51.20 -84.47
C VAL A 13 33.49 -52.38 -85.37
N ASP A 14 33.75 -52.13 -86.64
CA ASP A 14 34.08 -53.16 -87.63
C ASP A 14 34.89 -52.50 -88.77
N ASP A 15 35.95 -53.15 -89.26
CA ASP A 15 36.87 -52.57 -90.24
C ASP A 15 36.29 -52.50 -91.66
N ASN A 16 35.17 -53.17 -91.90
CA ASN A 16 34.49 -53.20 -93.20
C ASN A 16 33.38 -52.15 -93.29
N PRO A 17 33.60 -51.01 -94.00
CA PRO A 17 32.65 -49.89 -94.05
C PRO A 17 31.27 -50.28 -94.58
N ASP A 18 31.20 -51.20 -95.53
CA ASP A 18 29.92 -51.68 -96.08
C ASP A 18 29.13 -52.52 -95.06
N LEU A 19 29.83 -53.22 -94.17
CA LEU A 19 29.21 -54.07 -93.15
C LEU A 19 28.77 -53.25 -91.93
N VAL A 20 29.54 -52.22 -91.53
CA VAL A 20 29.21 -51.39 -90.36
C VAL A 20 27.89 -50.64 -90.57
N ASP A 21 27.71 -50.02 -91.73
CA ASP A 21 26.52 -49.22 -92.07
C ASP A 21 25.27 -50.10 -92.26
N VAL A 22 25.42 -51.28 -92.88
CA VAL A 22 24.32 -52.24 -93.02
C VAL A 22 23.90 -52.79 -91.67
N THR A 23 24.86 -53.16 -90.82
CA THR A 23 24.56 -53.69 -89.48
C THR A 23 23.86 -52.64 -88.62
N ALA A 24 24.34 -51.39 -88.64
CA ALA A 24 23.67 -50.29 -87.95
C ALA A 24 22.23 -50.12 -88.42
N THR A 25 22.01 -49.98 -89.73
CA THR A 25 20.67 -49.79 -90.31
C THR A 25 19.70 -50.92 -89.95
N VAL A 26 20.18 -52.18 -89.99
CA VAL A 26 19.35 -53.34 -89.68
C VAL A 26 19.06 -53.45 -88.19
N LEU A 27 20.03 -53.18 -87.32
CA LEU A 27 19.82 -53.19 -85.86
C LEU A 27 18.81 -52.13 -85.43
N GLU A 28 18.91 -50.91 -85.95
CA GLU A 28 17.93 -49.83 -85.69
C GLU A 28 16.53 -50.16 -86.24
N HIS A 29 16.45 -50.96 -87.30
CA HIS A 29 15.17 -51.42 -87.85
C HIS A 29 14.55 -52.58 -87.03
N GLU A 30 15.37 -53.50 -86.53
CA GLU A 30 14.92 -54.66 -85.75
C GLU A 30 14.44 -54.28 -84.35
N ASP A 31 15.07 -53.29 -83.71
CA ASP A 31 14.60 -52.73 -82.44
C ASP A 31 14.73 -51.21 -82.44
N GLY A 32 13.59 -50.51 -82.44
CA GLY A 32 13.52 -49.05 -82.48
C GLY A 32 14.06 -48.34 -81.23
N ARG A 33 14.51 -49.09 -80.22
CA ARG A 33 15.29 -48.56 -79.09
C ARG A 33 16.75 -48.35 -79.44
N LEU A 34 17.31 -49.09 -80.40
CA LEU A 34 18.73 -49.04 -80.72
C LEU A 34 19.03 -47.80 -81.57
N CYS A 35 20.08 -47.07 -81.19
CA CYS A 35 20.68 -46.00 -81.98
C CYS A 35 22.15 -46.38 -82.15
N VAL A 36 22.56 -46.70 -83.37
CA VAL A 36 23.86 -47.34 -83.64
C VAL A 36 24.79 -46.36 -84.31
N GLU A 37 25.89 -46.04 -83.63
CA GLU A 37 26.99 -45.28 -84.22
C GLU A 37 28.09 -46.22 -84.67
N THR A 38 28.70 -45.88 -85.79
CA THR A 38 29.65 -46.74 -86.48
C THR A 38 31.06 -46.18 -86.36
N ALA A 39 32.03 -47.06 -86.12
CA ALA A 39 33.45 -46.75 -86.20
C ALA A 39 34.17 -47.83 -87.02
N THR A 40 35.07 -47.41 -87.90
CA THR A 40 35.80 -48.32 -88.80
C THR A 40 37.20 -48.71 -88.29
N SER A 41 37.58 -48.25 -87.09
CA SER A 41 38.83 -48.61 -86.42
C SER A 41 38.70 -48.44 -84.90
N VAL A 42 39.58 -49.10 -84.15
CA VAL A 42 39.63 -48.99 -82.68
C VAL A 42 39.96 -47.57 -82.23
N ASP A 43 40.89 -46.88 -82.91
CA ASP A 43 41.21 -45.47 -82.58
C ASP A 43 39.99 -44.55 -82.75
N ALA A 44 39.22 -44.73 -83.83
CA ALA A 44 38.00 -43.94 -84.07
C ALA A 44 36.87 -44.32 -83.09
N ALA A 45 36.88 -45.53 -82.56
CA ALA A 45 35.96 -45.96 -81.51
C ALA A 45 36.33 -45.34 -80.15
N MET A 46 37.62 -45.33 -79.80
CA MET A 46 38.14 -44.71 -78.57
C MET A 46 37.97 -43.18 -78.57
N GLU A 47 38.19 -42.52 -79.71
CA GLU A 47 37.91 -41.08 -79.84
C GLU A 47 36.43 -40.79 -79.56
N ARG A 48 35.52 -41.59 -80.12
CA ARG A 48 34.08 -41.44 -79.83
C ARG A 48 33.74 -41.74 -78.37
N LEU A 49 34.30 -42.78 -77.77
CA LEU A 49 34.11 -43.10 -76.34
C LEU A 49 34.58 -41.99 -75.41
N SER A 50 35.53 -41.15 -75.85
CA SER A 50 36.01 -39.99 -75.09
C SER A 50 35.06 -38.78 -75.14
N VAL A 51 34.26 -38.66 -76.21
CA VAL A 51 33.37 -37.51 -76.46
C VAL A 51 31.93 -37.84 -76.10
N GLU A 52 31.52 -39.09 -76.27
CA GLU A 52 30.13 -39.52 -76.19
C GLU A 52 29.96 -40.76 -75.30
N ARG A 53 28.78 -40.88 -74.68
CA ARG A 53 28.42 -42.05 -73.86
C ARG A 53 27.65 -43.07 -74.69
N PHE A 54 28.09 -44.32 -74.61
CA PHE A 54 27.44 -45.49 -75.18
C PHE A 54 26.92 -46.40 -74.07
N ASP A 55 25.87 -47.16 -74.38
CA ASP A 55 25.28 -48.18 -73.51
C ASP A 55 25.84 -49.58 -73.79
N CYS A 56 26.30 -49.83 -75.02
CA CYS A 56 26.92 -51.08 -75.41
C CYS A 56 27.92 -50.86 -76.54
N ILE A 57 28.99 -51.65 -76.55
CA ILE A 57 29.93 -51.74 -77.66
C ILE A 57 29.73 -53.09 -78.33
N VAL A 58 29.62 -53.08 -79.66
CA VAL A 58 29.64 -54.28 -80.48
C VAL A 58 30.88 -54.19 -81.36
N SER A 59 31.84 -55.09 -81.16
CA SER A 59 33.11 -55.04 -81.89
C SER A 59 33.31 -56.30 -82.72
N ASP A 60 33.77 -56.15 -83.96
CA ASP A 60 34.39 -57.25 -84.67
C ASP A 60 35.71 -57.67 -83.98
N TYR A 61 36.14 -58.90 -84.25
CA TYR A 61 37.38 -59.44 -83.71
C TYR A 61 38.58 -59.22 -84.64
N ASP A 62 38.42 -59.40 -85.95
CA ASP A 62 39.49 -59.37 -86.95
C ASP A 62 39.61 -57.96 -87.56
N MET A 63 40.19 -57.01 -86.82
CA MET A 63 40.47 -55.66 -87.34
C MET A 63 41.98 -55.48 -87.64
N PRO A 64 42.38 -54.64 -88.62
CA PRO A 64 43.74 -54.62 -89.16
C PRO A 64 44.85 -54.17 -88.19
N ASP A 65 44.51 -53.28 -87.26
CA ASP A 65 45.50 -52.62 -86.38
C ASP A 65 45.52 -53.18 -84.95
N GLN A 66 44.34 -53.45 -84.36
CA GLN A 66 44.15 -54.06 -83.03
C GLN A 66 42.99 -55.03 -83.09
N ASN A 67 43.12 -56.21 -82.46
CA ASN A 67 42.02 -57.18 -82.46
C ASN A 67 40.93 -56.80 -81.44
N GLY A 68 39.73 -57.38 -81.57
CA GLY A 68 38.60 -57.04 -80.71
C GLY A 68 38.80 -57.35 -79.21
N ILE A 69 39.72 -58.24 -78.83
CA ILE A 69 40.04 -58.53 -77.42
C ILE A 69 40.95 -57.44 -76.85
N GLU A 70 41.97 -57.00 -77.59
CA GLU A 70 42.82 -55.87 -77.20
C GLU A 70 42.00 -54.59 -77.02
N PHE A 71 40.98 -54.38 -77.87
CA PHE A 71 40.04 -53.29 -77.70
C PHE A 71 39.15 -53.44 -76.45
N LEU A 72 38.65 -54.65 -76.17
CA LEU A 72 37.90 -54.93 -74.94
C LEU A 72 38.73 -54.62 -73.68
N GLU A 73 39.99 -55.03 -73.65
CA GLU A 73 40.90 -54.75 -72.52
C GLU A 73 41.07 -53.24 -72.32
N ALA A 74 41.29 -52.49 -73.40
CA ALA A 74 41.39 -51.02 -73.35
C ALA A 74 40.09 -50.35 -72.84
N VAL A 75 38.93 -50.86 -73.25
CA VAL A 75 37.62 -50.38 -72.77
C VAL A 75 37.44 -50.72 -71.29
N ARG A 76 37.87 -51.89 -70.81
CA ARG A 76 37.75 -52.27 -69.39
C ARG A 76 38.60 -51.37 -68.49
N GLU A 77 39.78 -50.95 -68.96
CA GLU A 77 40.62 -49.99 -68.22
C GLU A 77 39.99 -48.58 -68.12
N GLY A 78 39.34 -48.09 -69.18
CA GLY A 78 38.81 -46.72 -69.24
C GLY A 78 37.33 -46.56 -68.88
N HIS A 79 36.52 -47.59 -69.12
CA HIS A 79 35.04 -47.55 -69.07
C HIS A 79 34.42 -48.71 -68.28
N GLY A 80 35.22 -49.48 -67.54
CA GLY A 80 34.79 -50.45 -66.53
C GLY A 80 33.75 -51.44 -67.06
N ASP A 81 32.58 -51.49 -66.43
CA ASP A 81 31.51 -52.46 -66.66
C ASP A 81 30.63 -52.18 -67.90
N LEU A 82 31.09 -51.37 -68.85
CA LEU A 82 30.33 -51.09 -70.08
C LEU A 82 30.06 -52.39 -70.86
N PRO A 83 28.78 -52.73 -71.17
CA PRO A 83 28.45 -53.91 -71.96
C PRO A 83 29.24 -53.99 -73.26
N PHE A 84 29.97 -55.08 -73.47
CA PHE A 84 30.81 -55.29 -74.65
C PHE A 84 30.50 -56.64 -75.26
N ILE A 85 30.08 -56.63 -76.53
CA ILE A 85 29.73 -57.82 -77.30
C ILE A 85 30.72 -57.99 -78.43
N LEU A 86 31.40 -59.13 -78.47
CA LEU A 86 32.25 -59.50 -79.60
C LEU A 86 31.39 -60.14 -80.69
N TYR A 87 31.37 -59.56 -81.88
CA TYR A 87 30.58 -60.00 -83.03
C TYR A 87 31.48 -60.37 -84.21
N THR A 88 31.90 -61.64 -84.29
CA THR A 88 33.01 -62.08 -85.17
C THR A 88 32.58 -63.03 -86.29
N GLY A 89 33.27 -62.97 -87.44
CA GLY A 89 33.11 -63.91 -88.56
C GLY A 89 33.75 -65.29 -88.34
N LYS A 90 34.79 -65.39 -87.49
CA LYS A 90 35.52 -66.63 -87.21
C LYS A 90 35.14 -67.16 -85.82
N GLY A 91 34.65 -68.40 -85.74
CA GLY A 91 34.29 -69.06 -84.48
C GLY A 91 35.30 -70.10 -84.02
N SER A 92 36.44 -69.68 -83.48
CA SER A 92 37.37 -70.58 -82.77
C SER A 92 37.02 -70.63 -81.29
N GLU A 93 37.05 -71.82 -80.67
CA GLU A 93 36.90 -71.97 -79.21
C GLU A 93 37.97 -71.18 -78.44
N GLU A 94 39.17 -71.05 -79.00
CA GLU A 94 40.29 -70.30 -78.40
C GLU A 94 39.95 -68.81 -78.26
N ILE A 95 39.36 -68.20 -79.30
CA ILE A 95 38.94 -66.79 -79.30
C ILE A 95 37.82 -66.53 -78.27
N ALA A 96 36.86 -67.45 -78.15
CA ALA A 96 35.77 -67.32 -77.18
C ALA A 96 36.29 -67.44 -75.73
N SER A 97 37.26 -68.31 -75.47
CA SER A 97 37.88 -68.47 -74.14
C SER A 97 38.66 -67.22 -73.72
N ASP A 98 39.45 -66.66 -74.64
CA ASP A 98 40.24 -65.46 -74.37
C ASP A 98 39.32 -64.24 -74.12
N ALA A 99 38.25 -64.11 -74.91
CA ALA A 99 37.23 -63.08 -74.74
C ALA A 99 36.53 -63.13 -73.36
N ILE A 100 36.16 -64.33 -72.89
CA ILE A 100 35.55 -64.51 -71.55
C ILE A 100 36.56 -64.13 -70.45
N SER A 101 37.82 -64.50 -70.62
CA SER A 101 38.88 -64.19 -69.65
C SER A 101 39.16 -62.69 -69.55
N ALA A 102 39.03 -61.96 -70.67
CA ALA A 102 39.10 -60.50 -70.73
C ALA A 102 37.83 -59.78 -70.24
N GLY A 103 36.79 -60.52 -69.84
CA GLY A 103 35.56 -59.95 -69.27
C GLY A 103 34.57 -59.45 -70.34
N VAL A 104 34.48 -60.11 -71.49
CA VAL A 104 33.44 -59.82 -72.49
C VAL A 104 32.05 -60.04 -71.88
N THR A 105 31.08 -59.19 -72.24
CA THR A 105 29.71 -59.34 -71.75
C THR A 105 28.95 -60.44 -72.48
N ASP A 106 29.14 -60.54 -73.81
CA ASP A 106 28.62 -61.64 -74.61
C ASP A 106 29.48 -61.86 -75.86
N TYR A 107 29.42 -63.05 -76.45
CA TYR A 107 30.18 -63.41 -77.65
C TYR A 107 29.22 -64.01 -78.69
N LEU A 108 29.26 -63.47 -79.91
CA LEU A 108 28.37 -63.84 -80.99
C LEU A 108 29.11 -64.06 -82.31
N GLN A 109 28.83 -65.18 -82.97
CA GLN A 109 29.40 -65.50 -84.29
C GLN A 109 28.45 -65.05 -85.42
N LYS A 110 28.99 -64.38 -86.45
CA LYS A 110 28.27 -63.98 -87.68
C LYS A 110 27.81 -65.22 -88.45
N GLY A 111 26.53 -65.30 -88.77
CA GLY A 111 25.89 -66.41 -89.48
C GLY A 111 25.32 -66.00 -90.85
N PRO A 112 24.93 -66.94 -91.71
CA PRO A 112 24.28 -66.60 -92.98
C PRO A 112 22.82 -66.17 -92.76
N GLY A 113 22.42 -65.04 -93.35
CA GLY A 113 21.03 -64.54 -93.36
C GLY A 113 20.75 -63.36 -92.43
N THR A 114 19.50 -62.91 -92.40
CA THR A 114 19.07 -61.72 -91.64
C THR A 114 18.78 -62.01 -90.16
N GLU A 115 18.57 -63.28 -89.78
CA GLU A 115 18.24 -63.68 -88.39
C GLU A 115 19.38 -63.43 -87.39
N GLN A 116 20.62 -63.29 -87.85
CA GLN A 116 21.76 -62.94 -86.98
C GLN A 116 21.63 -61.54 -86.35
N TYR A 117 21.03 -60.59 -87.08
CA TYR A 117 20.86 -59.22 -86.59
C TYR A 117 19.80 -59.14 -85.50
N LYS A 118 18.73 -59.94 -85.61
CA LYS A 118 17.75 -60.13 -84.53
C LYS A 118 18.39 -60.70 -83.28
N LEU A 119 19.25 -61.72 -83.44
CA LEU A 119 19.93 -62.33 -82.31
C LEU A 119 20.87 -61.30 -81.64
N LEU A 120 21.63 -60.54 -82.42
CA LEU A 120 22.52 -59.49 -81.94
C LEU A 120 21.76 -58.37 -81.22
N ALA A 121 20.66 -57.86 -81.80
CA ALA A 121 19.80 -56.87 -81.16
C ALA A 121 19.28 -57.35 -79.79
N ASN A 122 18.82 -58.60 -79.71
CA ASN A 122 18.39 -59.19 -78.43
C ASN A 122 19.55 -59.29 -77.42
N ARG A 123 20.77 -59.64 -77.84
CA ARG A 123 21.94 -59.69 -76.94
C ARG A 123 22.32 -58.32 -76.42
N ILE A 124 22.33 -57.31 -77.28
CA ILE A 124 22.58 -55.91 -76.91
C ILE A 124 21.56 -55.47 -75.86
N CYS A 125 20.26 -55.60 -76.13
CA CYS A 125 19.21 -55.17 -75.21
C CYS A 125 19.32 -55.89 -73.85
N ASN A 126 19.51 -57.22 -73.84
CA ASN A 126 19.66 -57.98 -72.60
C ASN A 126 20.88 -57.55 -71.77
N ALA A 127 22.01 -57.31 -72.42
CA ALA A 127 23.24 -56.89 -71.76
C ALA A 127 23.11 -55.49 -71.13
N VAL A 128 22.45 -54.57 -71.85
CA VAL A 128 22.19 -53.20 -71.38
C VAL A 128 21.17 -53.20 -70.24
N ASP A 129 20.05 -53.91 -70.38
CA ASP A 129 19.00 -53.97 -69.35
C ASP A 129 19.55 -54.54 -68.03
N ALA A 130 20.42 -55.57 -68.10
CA ALA A 130 21.08 -56.15 -66.93
C ALA A 130 22.07 -55.17 -66.25
N SER A 131 22.86 -54.43 -67.04
CA SER A 131 23.81 -53.44 -66.52
C SER A 131 23.10 -52.25 -65.87
N ARG A 132 22.05 -51.72 -66.52
CA ARG A 132 21.22 -50.63 -65.97
C ARG A 132 20.55 -51.04 -64.66
N SER A 133 19.95 -52.24 -64.58
CA SER A 133 19.30 -52.73 -63.37
C SER A 133 20.25 -52.84 -62.17
N ARG A 134 21.49 -53.30 -62.40
CA ARG A 134 22.51 -53.39 -61.35
C ARG A 134 22.95 -52.01 -60.87
N ARG A 135 23.22 -51.10 -61.81
CA ARG A 135 23.62 -49.72 -61.49
C ARG A 135 22.55 -48.97 -60.71
N GLU A 136 21.28 -49.13 -61.09
CA GLU A 136 20.16 -48.51 -60.39
C GLU A 136 20.02 -49.05 -58.96
N LEU A 137 20.24 -50.35 -58.75
CA LEU A 137 20.22 -50.93 -57.41
C LEU A 137 21.36 -50.37 -56.54
N ASP A 138 22.59 -50.29 -57.07
CA ASP A 138 23.73 -49.73 -56.35
C ASP A 138 23.55 -48.24 -56.03
N GLU A 139 22.96 -47.47 -56.94
CA GLU A 139 22.69 -46.04 -56.74
C GLU A 139 21.55 -45.83 -55.73
N ARG A 140 20.50 -46.66 -55.77
CA ARG A 140 19.42 -46.63 -54.75
C ARG A 140 19.95 -46.98 -53.36
N THR A 141 20.76 -48.04 -53.23
CA THR A 141 21.36 -48.43 -51.95
C THR A 141 22.23 -47.32 -51.39
N ARG A 142 23.17 -46.77 -52.19
CA ARG A 142 24.00 -45.63 -51.77
C ARG A 142 23.18 -44.41 -51.37
N ARG A 143 22.09 -44.13 -52.08
CA ARG A 143 21.19 -43.01 -51.75
C ARG A 143 20.48 -43.23 -50.42
N LEU A 144 20.00 -44.45 -50.14
CA LEU A 144 19.35 -44.78 -48.86
C LEU A 144 20.34 -44.67 -47.70
N GLU A 145 21.55 -45.25 -47.83
CA GLU A 145 22.61 -45.15 -46.82
C GLU A 145 22.99 -43.68 -46.53
N SER A 146 23.12 -42.86 -47.58
CA SER A 146 23.42 -41.44 -47.43
C SER A 146 22.28 -40.65 -46.77
N LEU A 147 21.01 -40.99 -47.04
CA LEU A 147 19.87 -40.32 -46.41
C LEU A 147 19.81 -40.64 -44.92
N ILE A 148 19.94 -41.93 -44.55
CA ILE A 148 19.95 -42.38 -43.16
C ILE A 148 21.09 -41.70 -42.40
N SER A 149 22.29 -41.66 -42.99
CA SER A 149 23.48 -41.03 -42.38
C SER A 149 23.39 -39.49 -42.28
N SER A 150 22.46 -38.85 -42.98
CA SER A 150 22.28 -37.39 -42.96
C SER A 150 21.21 -36.91 -41.97
N LEU A 151 20.42 -37.83 -41.39
CA LEU A 151 19.41 -37.49 -40.40
C LEU A 151 20.07 -37.30 -39.02
N PRO A 152 19.81 -36.19 -38.32
CA PRO A 152 20.37 -35.95 -36.99
C PRO A 152 19.71 -36.89 -35.99
N GLY A 153 20.38 -38.00 -35.66
CA GLY A 153 19.86 -39.04 -34.77
C GLY A 153 20.49 -40.40 -35.04
N MET A 154 19.80 -41.46 -34.63
CA MET A 154 20.22 -42.84 -34.85
C MET A 154 19.05 -43.71 -35.32
N ALA A 155 19.33 -44.57 -36.29
CA ALA A 155 18.44 -45.64 -36.70
C ALA A 155 18.84 -46.91 -35.95
N TYR A 156 17.86 -47.67 -35.46
CA TYR A 156 18.13 -48.90 -34.73
C TYR A 156 17.24 -50.03 -35.24
N ARG A 157 17.76 -51.25 -35.06
CA ARG A 157 17.05 -52.51 -35.16
C ARG A 157 17.29 -53.28 -33.88
N ARG A 158 16.25 -53.72 -33.18
CA ARG A 158 16.36 -54.35 -31.86
C ARG A 158 15.32 -55.42 -31.61
N LEU A 159 15.61 -56.32 -30.68
CA LEU A 159 14.63 -57.30 -30.22
C LEU A 159 13.63 -56.65 -29.26
N ASN A 160 12.35 -56.98 -29.41
CA ASN A 160 11.31 -56.56 -28.46
C ASN A 160 11.33 -57.44 -27.19
N THR A 161 12.43 -57.39 -26.46
CA THR A 161 12.63 -58.09 -25.18
C THR A 161 12.94 -57.09 -24.07
N PRO A 162 12.69 -57.43 -22.79
CA PRO A 162 13.12 -56.60 -21.66
C PRO A 162 14.63 -56.33 -21.76
N GLY A 163 15.02 -55.07 -21.69
CA GLY A 163 16.41 -54.62 -21.91
C GLY A 163 16.63 -53.92 -23.25
N TRP A 164 15.78 -54.19 -24.26
CA TRP A 164 15.86 -53.61 -25.61
C TRP A 164 17.25 -53.73 -26.23
N GLN A 165 17.73 -54.97 -26.32
CA GLN A 165 19.02 -55.26 -26.93
C GLN A 165 18.99 -54.95 -28.42
N MET A 166 19.91 -54.10 -28.86
CA MET A 166 20.04 -53.70 -30.25
C MET A 166 20.75 -54.80 -31.06
N GLU A 167 20.23 -55.12 -32.23
CA GLU A 167 20.92 -55.95 -33.23
C GLU A 167 21.84 -55.10 -34.12
N THR A 168 21.39 -53.89 -34.44
CA THR A 168 22.14 -52.97 -35.31
C THR A 168 21.79 -51.54 -34.92
N VAL A 169 22.81 -50.69 -34.84
CA VAL A 169 22.64 -49.25 -34.61
C VAL A 169 23.46 -48.47 -35.62
N GLU A 170 22.82 -47.58 -36.36
CA GLU A 170 23.46 -46.69 -37.33
C GLU A 170 23.18 -45.23 -36.98
N GLY A 171 24.11 -44.33 -37.34
CA GLY A 171 24.00 -42.90 -37.05
C GLY A 171 24.78 -42.48 -35.81
N GLU A 172 24.33 -41.41 -35.15
CA GLU A 172 25.11 -40.65 -34.16
C GLU A 172 25.02 -41.20 -32.72
N ILE A 173 24.95 -42.51 -32.53
CA ILE A 173 24.75 -43.14 -31.19
C ILE A 173 25.76 -42.69 -30.13
N GLU A 174 27.03 -42.56 -30.50
CA GLU A 174 28.10 -42.16 -29.56
C GLU A 174 27.96 -40.69 -29.16
N SER A 175 27.57 -39.82 -30.09
CA SER A 175 27.29 -38.40 -29.80
C SER A 175 26.04 -38.25 -28.91
N LEU A 176 25.02 -39.08 -29.15
CA LEU A 176 23.77 -39.06 -28.40
C LEU A 176 23.96 -39.56 -26.97
N THR A 177 24.62 -40.71 -26.80
CA THR A 177 24.64 -41.47 -25.54
C THR A 177 25.98 -41.52 -24.82
N GLY A 178 27.10 -41.29 -25.52
CA GLY A 178 28.46 -41.51 -25.02
C GLY A 178 28.94 -42.97 -25.05
N TYR A 179 28.11 -43.90 -25.56
CA TYR A 179 28.43 -45.30 -25.77
C TYR A 179 28.55 -45.59 -27.28
N THR A 180 29.41 -46.52 -27.65
CA THR A 180 29.62 -46.88 -29.06
C THR A 180 28.51 -47.81 -29.56
N ALA A 181 28.30 -47.86 -30.88
CA ALA A 181 27.34 -48.81 -31.48
C ALA A 181 27.65 -50.27 -31.06
N ALA A 182 28.94 -50.62 -31.01
CA ALA A 182 29.40 -51.94 -30.63
C ALA A 182 28.99 -52.32 -29.19
N ASP A 183 28.96 -51.37 -28.26
CA ASP A 183 28.56 -51.63 -26.86
C ASP A 183 27.09 -52.11 -26.79
N PHE A 184 26.23 -51.59 -27.66
CA PHE A 184 24.82 -51.99 -27.75
C PHE A 184 24.63 -53.30 -28.53
N GLU A 185 25.32 -53.46 -29.65
CA GLU A 185 25.20 -54.65 -30.52
C GLU A 185 25.76 -55.92 -29.85
N THR A 186 26.82 -55.78 -29.04
CA THR A 186 27.40 -56.89 -28.28
C THR A 186 26.62 -57.22 -27.00
N GLY A 187 25.72 -56.32 -26.58
CA GLY A 187 24.96 -56.44 -25.34
C GLY A 187 25.74 -56.08 -24.07
N GLU A 188 26.88 -55.40 -24.19
CA GLU A 188 27.61 -54.83 -23.03
C GLU A 188 26.83 -53.70 -22.37
N THR A 189 26.03 -52.96 -23.15
CA THR A 189 25.14 -51.89 -22.68
C THR A 189 23.70 -52.17 -23.12
N ALA A 190 22.76 -52.15 -22.16
CA ALA A 190 21.33 -52.30 -22.42
C ALA A 190 20.63 -50.94 -22.44
N TRP A 191 19.82 -50.68 -23.48
CA TRP A 191 19.13 -49.39 -23.62
C TRP A 191 18.23 -49.09 -22.41
N ALA A 192 17.50 -50.08 -21.93
CA ALA A 192 16.58 -49.89 -20.81
C ALA A 192 17.32 -49.68 -19.47
N ASP A 193 18.41 -50.39 -19.23
CA ASP A 193 19.04 -50.47 -17.90
C ASP A 193 20.20 -49.50 -17.70
N ASP A 194 20.91 -49.15 -18.76
CA ASP A 194 22.11 -48.30 -18.67
C ASP A 194 21.86 -46.88 -19.19
N VAL A 195 21.02 -46.72 -20.21
CA VAL A 195 20.80 -45.42 -20.89
C VAL A 195 19.50 -44.75 -20.46
N LEU A 196 18.39 -45.48 -20.39
CA LEU A 196 17.09 -44.90 -20.07
C LEU A 196 17.04 -44.42 -18.61
N HIS A 197 16.50 -43.21 -18.40
CA HIS A 197 16.34 -42.64 -17.06
C HIS A 197 15.50 -43.59 -16.18
N PRO A 198 15.91 -43.89 -14.94
CA PRO A 198 15.25 -44.90 -14.10
C PRO A 198 13.74 -44.72 -13.92
N GLU A 199 13.28 -43.46 -13.77
CA GLU A 199 11.86 -43.12 -13.63
C GLU A 199 11.03 -43.36 -14.91
N ASP A 200 11.66 -43.46 -16.08
CA ASP A 200 10.96 -43.62 -17.36
C ASP A 200 10.89 -45.08 -17.82
N ARG A 201 11.61 -46.03 -17.19
CA ARG A 201 11.73 -47.44 -17.64
C ARG A 201 10.41 -48.17 -17.78
N ASP A 202 9.69 -48.31 -16.67
CA ASP A 202 8.42 -49.05 -16.66
C ASP A 202 7.38 -48.36 -17.54
N ARG A 203 7.30 -47.02 -17.45
CA ARG A 203 6.36 -46.20 -18.22
C ARG A 203 6.56 -46.37 -19.72
N ILE A 204 7.80 -46.29 -20.21
CA ILE A 204 8.08 -46.39 -21.65
C ILE A 204 7.89 -47.82 -22.13
N TRP A 205 8.30 -48.82 -21.35
CA TRP A 205 8.02 -50.23 -21.69
C TRP A 205 6.54 -50.47 -21.94
N GLU A 206 5.67 -50.12 -20.98
CA GLU A 206 4.22 -50.27 -21.10
C GLU A 206 3.66 -49.48 -22.29
N THR A 207 4.06 -48.21 -22.44
CA THR A 207 3.59 -47.35 -23.54
C THR A 207 3.92 -47.94 -24.91
N VAL A 208 5.13 -48.47 -25.08
CA VAL A 208 5.56 -49.10 -26.34
C VAL A 208 4.78 -50.40 -26.58
N GLN A 209 4.64 -51.28 -25.59
CA GLN A 209 3.90 -52.53 -25.77
C GLN A 209 2.43 -52.30 -26.12
N ASP A 210 1.77 -51.33 -25.47
CA ASP A 210 0.37 -50.97 -25.75
C ASP A 210 0.20 -50.41 -27.16
N ALA A 211 1.09 -49.52 -27.60
CA ALA A 211 1.06 -48.93 -28.95
C ALA A 211 1.30 -50.01 -30.03
N LEU A 212 2.26 -50.90 -29.81
CA LEU A 212 2.54 -52.02 -30.72
C LEU A 212 1.36 -53.01 -30.82
N ALA A 213 0.67 -53.27 -29.71
CA ALA A 213 -0.53 -54.12 -29.71
C ALA A 213 -1.71 -53.47 -30.47
N ALA A 214 -1.82 -52.14 -30.41
CA ALA A 214 -2.92 -51.40 -31.03
C ALA A 214 -2.72 -51.16 -32.53
N GLN A 215 -1.54 -50.68 -32.93
CA GLN A 215 -1.29 -50.18 -34.31
C GLN A 215 -0.02 -50.74 -34.94
N GLY A 216 0.83 -51.43 -34.17
CA GLY A 216 2.12 -51.97 -34.68
C GLY A 216 3.22 -50.92 -34.83
N GLU A 217 2.95 -49.67 -34.46
CA GLU A 217 3.89 -48.53 -34.46
C GLU A 217 3.80 -47.80 -33.12
N PHE A 218 4.86 -47.10 -32.74
CA PHE A 218 4.91 -46.32 -31.50
C PHE A 218 5.68 -45.01 -31.70
N GLU A 219 5.27 -43.99 -30.95
CA GLU A 219 5.96 -42.71 -30.85
C GLU A 219 6.05 -42.36 -29.37
N VAL A 220 7.26 -42.14 -28.86
CA VAL A 220 7.49 -41.88 -27.45
C VAL A 220 8.53 -40.79 -27.24
N THR A 221 8.43 -40.12 -26.09
CA THR A 221 9.41 -39.15 -25.62
C THR A 221 9.84 -39.51 -24.20
N TYR A 222 11.15 -39.55 -23.97
CA TYR A 222 11.72 -39.97 -22.69
C TYR A 222 13.08 -39.34 -22.42
N ARG A 223 13.54 -39.47 -21.17
CA ARG A 223 14.84 -39.00 -20.76
C ARG A 223 15.85 -40.13 -20.82
N ILE A 224 17.07 -39.81 -21.25
CA ILE A 224 18.24 -40.67 -21.12
C ILE A 224 19.27 -40.04 -20.18
N ILE A 225 20.16 -40.87 -19.67
CA ILE A 225 21.38 -40.48 -18.97
C ILE A 225 22.54 -40.99 -19.83
N THR A 226 23.37 -40.09 -20.33
CA THR A 226 24.55 -40.43 -21.13
C THR A 226 25.67 -41.00 -20.25
N ALA A 227 26.71 -41.59 -20.86
CA ALA A 227 27.84 -42.19 -20.14
C ALA A 227 28.58 -41.21 -19.20
N ASP A 228 28.55 -39.90 -19.51
CA ASP A 228 29.10 -38.83 -18.68
C ASP A 228 28.14 -38.29 -17.60
N GLY A 229 26.92 -38.83 -17.52
CA GLY A 229 25.88 -38.46 -16.56
C GLY A 229 24.97 -37.32 -17.00
N THR A 230 25.12 -36.78 -18.22
CA THR A 230 24.26 -35.71 -18.74
C THR A 230 22.85 -36.25 -19.02
N LYS A 231 21.81 -35.45 -18.70
CA LYS A 231 20.42 -35.80 -19.00
C LYS A 231 20.01 -35.18 -20.32
N LYS A 232 19.46 -36.00 -21.23
CA LYS A 232 18.93 -35.56 -22.53
C LYS A 232 17.51 -36.06 -22.74
N TRP A 233 16.75 -35.35 -23.58
CA TRP A 233 15.41 -35.74 -24.01
C TRP A 233 15.45 -36.36 -25.40
N MET A 234 14.98 -37.58 -25.51
CA MET A 234 14.90 -38.32 -26.77
C MET A 234 13.46 -38.36 -27.27
N TRP A 235 13.29 -38.20 -28.57
CA TRP A 235 12.09 -38.56 -29.29
C TRP A 235 12.39 -39.82 -30.11
N GLU A 236 11.53 -40.84 -29.98
CA GLU A 236 11.66 -42.12 -30.67
C GLU A 236 10.38 -42.42 -31.44
N HIS A 237 10.55 -42.81 -32.70
CA HIS A 237 9.47 -43.34 -33.51
C HIS A 237 9.92 -44.67 -34.10
N GLY A 238 9.12 -45.72 -33.89
CA GLY A 238 9.47 -47.07 -34.32
C GLY A 238 8.25 -47.92 -34.65
N HIS A 239 8.50 -49.03 -35.34
CA HIS A 239 7.47 -49.96 -35.76
C HIS A 239 7.91 -51.40 -35.55
N ARG A 240 6.93 -52.30 -35.50
CA ARG A 240 7.15 -53.74 -35.39
C ARG A 240 7.37 -54.36 -36.77
N VAL A 241 8.44 -55.13 -36.86
CA VAL A 241 8.68 -56.12 -37.92
C VAL A 241 8.44 -57.52 -37.34
N PRO A 242 7.42 -58.27 -37.83
CA PRO A 242 7.10 -59.59 -37.30
C PRO A 242 8.26 -60.58 -37.47
N GLY A 243 8.64 -61.24 -36.38
CA GLY A 243 9.65 -62.30 -36.41
C GLY A 243 9.10 -63.64 -36.95
N PRO A 244 9.98 -64.63 -37.23
CA PRO A 244 9.57 -66.02 -37.41
C PRO A 244 8.76 -66.54 -36.21
N ALA A 245 7.89 -67.53 -36.43
CA ALA A 245 7.13 -68.13 -35.33
C ALA A 245 8.07 -68.72 -34.26
N ASP A 246 7.81 -68.41 -32.98
CA ASP A 246 8.64 -68.71 -31.79
C ASP A 246 9.85 -67.77 -31.52
N GLU A 247 10.02 -66.69 -32.28
CA GLU A 247 11.01 -65.63 -32.01
C GLU A 247 10.34 -64.31 -31.58
N PRO A 248 10.99 -63.48 -30.74
CA PRO A 248 10.46 -62.17 -30.38
C PRO A 248 10.39 -61.26 -31.61
N ASP A 249 9.39 -60.37 -31.63
CA ASP A 249 9.25 -59.37 -32.66
C ASP A 249 10.46 -58.43 -32.71
N ILE A 250 10.79 -57.95 -33.90
CA ILE A 250 11.86 -56.96 -34.11
C ILE A 250 11.23 -55.57 -34.12
N LEU A 251 11.91 -54.60 -33.50
CA LEU A 251 11.55 -53.19 -33.58
C LEU A 251 12.60 -52.46 -34.41
N GLU A 252 12.13 -51.72 -35.40
CA GLU A 252 12.95 -50.83 -36.23
C GLU A 252 12.44 -49.40 -36.06
N GLY A 253 13.35 -48.47 -35.85
CA GLY A 253 12.96 -47.08 -35.60
C GLY A 253 14.11 -46.11 -35.59
N PHE A 254 13.78 -44.86 -35.26
CA PHE A 254 14.68 -43.73 -35.24
C PHE A 254 14.57 -42.98 -33.92
N ILE A 255 15.72 -42.57 -33.37
CA ILE A 255 15.83 -41.82 -32.11
C ILE A 255 16.60 -40.52 -32.38
N THR A 256 16.09 -39.39 -31.89
CA THR A 256 16.74 -38.07 -32.03
C THR A 256 16.69 -37.26 -30.72
N ASP A 257 17.66 -36.36 -30.56
CA ASP A 257 17.78 -35.46 -29.43
C ASP A 257 16.86 -34.23 -29.60
N ILE A 258 15.95 -34.04 -28.65
CA ILE A 258 15.04 -32.88 -28.58
C ILE A 258 15.29 -32.02 -27.34
N THR A 259 16.45 -32.15 -26.69
CA THR A 259 16.80 -31.45 -25.45
C THR A 259 16.71 -29.93 -25.63
N ASP A 260 17.36 -29.37 -26.65
CA ASP A 260 17.34 -27.93 -26.94
C ASP A 260 15.92 -27.39 -27.14
N LEU A 261 15.06 -28.17 -27.82
CA LEU A 261 13.67 -27.81 -28.04
C LEU A 261 12.91 -27.76 -26.71
N ARG A 262 13.06 -28.80 -25.87
CA ARG A 262 12.44 -28.87 -24.54
C ARG A 262 12.94 -27.78 -23.60
N GLU A 263 14.22 -27.44 -23.63
CA GLU A 263 14.77 -26.36 -22.80
C GLU A 263 14.22 -25.00 -23.22
N ARG A 264 14.09 -24.72 -24.53
CA ARG A 264 13.46 -23.49 -25.05
C ARG A 264 11.99 -23.39 -24.66
N GLU A 265 11.21 -24.46 -24.83
CA GLU A 265 9.81 -24.51 -24.39
C GLU A 265 9.67 -24.23 -22.89
N ARG A 266 10.46 -24.93 -22.06
CA ARG A 266 10.45 -24.77 -20.61
C ARG A 266 10.87 -23.37 -20.18
N LYS A 267 11.86 -22.78 -20.86
CA LYS A 267 12.31 -21.40 -20.58
C LYS A 267 11.20 -20.40 -20.92
N LEU A 268 10.51 -20.58 -22.05
CA LEU A 268 9.37 -19.74 -22.45
C LEU A 268 8.21 -19.86 -21.44
N GLU A 269 7.84 -21.07 -21.02
CA GLU A 269 6.83 -21.30 -19.99
C GLU A 269 7.21 -20.65 -18.65
N ARG A 270 8.49 -20.71 -18.28
CA ARG A 270 9.00 -20.04 -17.06
C ARG A 270 8.84 -18.53 -17.14
N TYR A 271 9.17 -17.90 -18.27
CA TYR A 271 8.96 -16.45 -18.46
C TYR A 271 7.46 -16.09 -18.44
N LYS A 272 6.62 -16.86 -19.15
CA LYS A 272 5.15 -16.66 -19.13
C LYS A 272 4.59 -16.76 -17.72
N ARG A 273 5.02 -17.73 -16.92
CA ARG A 273 4.61 -17.83 -15.51
C ARG A 273 5.11 -16.64 -14.69
N MET A 274 6.36 -16.23 -14.88
CA MET A 274 6.95 -15.11 -14.14
C MET A 274 6.12 -13.85 -14.32
N VAL A 275 5.83 -13.45 -15.57
CA VAL A 275 5.03 -12.26 -15.89
C VAL A 275 3.59 -12.36 -15.36
N ASN A 276 2.98 -13.54 -15.42
CA ASN A 276 1.61 -13.74 -14.93
C ASN A 276 1.49 -13.81 -13.40
N THR A 277 2.60 -14.03 -12.67
CA THR A 277 2.59 -14.10 -11.20
C THR A 277 3.07 -12.79 -10.56
N MET A 278 3.49 -11.80 -11.35
CA MET A 278 3.88 -10.49 -10.83
C MET A 278 2.65 -9.77 -10.25
N PRO A 279 2.77 -9.15 -9.06
CA PRO A 279 1.69 -8.37 -8.45
C PRO A 279 1.60 -6.96 -9.06
N GLU A 280 1.79 -6.85 -10.37
CA GLU A 280 1.75 -5.60 -11.15
C GLU A 280 1.02 -5.87 -12.46
N SER A 281 0.28 -4.87 -12.95
CA SER A 281 -0.37 -4.94 -14.25
C SER A 281 0.69 -4.79 -15.33
N ALA A 282 0.85 -5.80 -16.19
CA ALA A 282 1.84 -5.78 -17.26
C ALA A 282 1.18 -6.10 -18.60
N CYS A 283 1.56 -5.35 -19.63
CA CYS A 283 1.08 -5.54 -21.00
C CYS A 283 2.11 -5.12 -22.04
N ILE A 284 1.85 -5.56 -23.26
CA ILE A 284 2.44 -4.98 -24.48
C ILE A 284 1.29 -4.30 -25.21
N TYR A 285 1.50 -3.05 -25.59
CA TYR A 285 0.63 -2.30 -26.46
C TYR A 285 1.13 -2.35 -27.90
N ASP A 286 0.22 -2.41 -28.86
CA ASP A 286 0.54 -2.22 -30.28
C ASP A 286 0.82 -0.75 -30.63
N THR A 287 1.17 -0.47 -31.88
CA THR A 287 1.42 0.92 -32.35
C THR A 287 0.21 1.85 -32.24
N GLU A 288 -1.02 1.32 -32.09
CA GLU A 288 -2.25 2.11 -31.93
C GLU A 288 -2.66 2.30 -30.46
N GLY A 289 -1.97 1.65 -29.51
CA GLY A 289 -2.28 1.68 -28.08
C GLY A 289 -3.36 0.67 -27.64
N ARG A 290 -3.56 -0.41 -28.40
CA ARG A 290 -4.39 -1.56 -28.02
C ARG A 290 -3.54 -2.61 -27.33
N PHE A 291 -4.16 -3.41 -26.47
CA PHE A 291 -3.45 -4.49 -25.79
C PHE A 291 -3.10 -5.61 -26.79
N ASP A 292 -1.81 -5.85 -27.05
CA ASP A 292 -1.34 -7.01 -27.84
C ASP A 292 -1.14 -8.24 -26.94
N LEU A 293 -0.60 -8.03 -25.73
CA LEU A 293 -0.41 -9.09 -24.73
C LEU A 293 -0.70 -8.53 -23.35
N VAL A 294 -1.38 -9.30 -22.50
CA VAL A 294 -1.67 -8.90 -21.11
C VAL A 294 -1.33 -10.00 -20.12
N ASN A 295 -0.91 -9.60 -18.91
CA ASN A 295 -0.77 -10.54 -17.82
C ASN A 295 -2.11 -10.75 -17.08
N GLN A 296 -2.16 -11.81 -16.27
CA GLN A 296 -3.36 -12.17 -15.50
C GLN A 296 -3.77 -11.09 -14.48
N TYR A 297 -2.80 -10.39 -13.90
CA TYR A 297 -3.06 -9.33 -12.94
C TYR A 297 -3.83 -8.16 -13.59
N LEU A 298 -3.37 -7.70 -14.76
CA LEU A 298 -4.04 -6.64 -15.53
C LEU A 298 -5.46 -7.04 -15.97
N ALA A 299 -5.65 -8.26 -16.46
CA ALA A 299 -6.99 -8.75 -16.81
C ALA A 299 -7.93 -8.75 -15.59
N SER A 300 -7.41 -9.13 -14.42
CA SER A 300 -8.17 -9.10 -13.17
C SER A 300 -8.54 -7.66 -12.76
N PHE A 301 -7.63 -6.69 -12.96
CA PHE A 301 -7.91 -5.26 -12.75
C PHE A 301 -9.00 -4.72 -13.69
N TYR A 302 -9.15 -5.25 -14.91
CA TYR A 302 -10.28 -4.89 -15.77
C TYR A 302 -11.54 -5.74 -15.51
N GLY A 303 -11.49 -6.68 -14.57
CA GLY A 303 -12.60 -7.60 -14.27
C GLY A 303 -12.97 -8.54 -15.43
N THR A 304 -12.01 -8.87 -16.30
CA THR A 304 -12.22 -9.64 -17.54
C THR A 304 -11.16 -10.72 -17.71
N THR A 305 -11.20 -11.47 -18.81
CA THR A 305 -10.18 -12.46 -19.18
C THR A 305 -9.14 -11.84 -20.12
N ARG A 306 -7.95 -12.46 -20.21
CA ARG A 306 -6.88 -11.96 -21.09
C ARG A 306 -7.33 -11.94 -22.55
N ASP A 307 -7.96 -13.02 -23.00
CA ASP A 307 -8.44 -13.21 -24.36
C ASP A 307 -9.52 -12.17 -24.76
N GLU A 308 -10.28 -11.64 -23.80
CA GLU A 308 -11.25 -10.57 -24.01
C GLU A 308 -10.62 -9.17 -23.99
N LEU A 309 -9.49 -9.01 -23.29
CA LEU A 309 -8.80 -7.73 -23.16
C LEU A 309 -7.78 -7.49 -24.29
N GLU A 310 -7.21 -8.56 -24.85
CA GLU A 310 -6.33 -8.49 -26.02
C GLU A 310 -7.11 -7.97 -27.25
N GLY A 311 -6.58 -6.95 -27.92
CA GLY A 311 -7.20 -6.21 -29.03
C GLY A 311 -8.02 -4.98 -28.60
N GLU A 312 -8.40 -4.88 -27.33
CA GLU A 312 -9.14 -3.74 -26.80
C GLU A 312 -8.25 -2.53 -26.53
N SER A 313 -8.85 -1.33 -26.52
CA SER A 313 -8.13 -0.08 -26.27
C SER A 313 -7.93 0.16 -24.76
N SER A 314 -6.72 0.59 -24.39
CA SER A 314 -6.39 0.94 -23.01
C SER A 314 -7.17 2.13 -22.50
N SER A 315 -7.72 2.04 -21.28
CA SER A 315 -8.32 3.19 -20.59
C SER A 315 -7.28 4.13 -19.94
N LEU A 316 -6.01 3.68 -19.84
CA LEU A 316 -4.90 4.42 -19.26
C LEU A 316 -4.31 5.46 -20.22
N LEU A 317 -4.06 5.07 -21.48
CA LEU A 317 -3.39 5.92 -22.47
C LEU A 317 -4.11 7.26 -22.73
N PRO A 318 -5.45 7.32 -22.85
CA PRO A 318 -6.15 8.61 -23.00
C PRO A 318 -5.95 9.55 -21.80
N LYS A 319 -5.84 9.00 -20.58
CA LYS A 319 -5.60 9.82 -19.38
C LYS A 319 -4.17 10.34 -19.36
N ILE A 320 -3.18 9.50 -19.70
CA ILE A 320 -1.78 9.93 -19.87
C ILE A 320 -1.69 11.06 -20.90
N ARG A 321 -2.30 10.89 -22.08
CA ARG A 321 -2.33 11.91 -23.14
C ARG A 321 -2.92 13.25 -22.67
N SER A 322 -3.81 13.25 -21.69
CA SER A 322 -4.42 14.49 -21.18
C SER A 322 -3.49 15.31 -20.27
N GLU A 323 -2.40 14.72 -19.76
CA GLU A 323 -1.44 15.38 -18.87
C GLU A 323 -0.27 16.04 -19.60
N TYR A 324 -0.10 15.77 -20.90
CA TYR A 324 1.04 16.24 -21.69
C TYR A 324 0.59 17.10 -22.87
N GLU A 325 1.43 18.07 -23.27
CA GLU A 325 1.29 18.76 -24.56
C GLU A 325 1.84 17.86 -25.67
N GLY A 326 0.97 17.17 -26.41
CA GLY A 326 1.34 16.25 -27.50
C GLY A 326 0.80 14.83 -27.29
N ASP A 327 1.32 13.85 -28.04
CA ASP A 327 1.04 12.43 -27.80
C ASP A 327 2.31 11.71 -27.32
N PRO A 328 2.55 11.66 -25.99
CA PRO A 328 3.79 11.11 -25.46
C PRO A 328 3.91 9.60 -25.69
N TYR A 329 2.82 8.92 -26.06
CA TYR A 329 2.85 7.53 -26.51
C TYR A 329 3.41 7.41 -27.93
N GLN A 330 3.04 8.34 -28.82
CA GLN A 330 3.57 8.38 -30.18
C GLN A 330 5.08 8.68 -30.18
N ASP A 331 5.55 9.54 -29.27
CA ASP A 331 6.99 9.81 -29.10
C ASP A 331 7.79 8.53 -28.79
N LEU A 332 7.21 7.56 -28.06
CA LEU A 332 7.85 6.26 -27.79
C LEU A 332 7.91 5.38 -29.04
N ILE A 333 6.83 5.39 -29.85
CA ILE A 333 6.76 4.62 -31.10
C ILE A 333 7.73 5.18 -32.14
N ASP A 334 7.82 6.51 -32.24
CA ASP A 334 8.69 7.20 -33.20
C ASP A 334 10.17 7.20 -32.78
N GLY A 335 10.47 6.72 -31.57
CA GLY A 335 11.83 6.68 -31.02
C GLY A 335 12.36 8.05 -30.60
N GLU A 336 11.47 9.04 -30.44
CA GLU A 336 11.80 10.37 -29.90
C GLU A 336 11.91 10.36 -28.37
N ARG A 337 11.41 9.30 -27.72
CA ARG A 337 11.44 9.09 -26.28
C ARG A 337 11.79 7.64 -25.93
N ASP A 338 12.73 7.46 -25.00
CA ASP A 338 13.15 6.13 -24.54
C ASP A 338 12.22 5.54 -23.46
N GLU A 339 11.58 6.41 -22.67
CA GLU A 339 10.75 6.00 -21.54
C GLU A 339 9.71 7.08 -21.18
N LEU A 340 8.52 6.65 -20.77
CA LEU A 340 7.48 7.52 -20.23
C LEU A 340 6.96 6.93 -18.91
N HIS A 341 7.06 7.68 -17.82
CA HIS A 341 6.58 7.26 -16.51
C HIS A 341 5.87 8.40 -15.80
N GLY A 342 4.99 8.07 -14.87
CA GLY A 342 4.23 9.05 -14.10
C GLY A 342 3.13 8.42 -13.27
N GLU A 343 2.32 9.28 -12.65
CA GLU A 343 1.13 8.88 -11.91
C GLU A 343 -0.08 9.53 -12.55
N VAL A 344 -1.16 8.77 -12.70
CA VAL A 344 -2.43 9.30 -13.19
C VAL A 344 -3.55 8.85 -12.27
N SER A 345 -4.50 9.73 -12.04
CA SER A 345 -5.66 9.45 -11.19
C SER A 345 -6.96 9.64 -11.96
N GLY A 346 -7.97 8.84 -11.63
CA GLY A 346 -9.31 9.01 -12.17
C GLY A 346 -10.14 7.73 -12.14
N GLU A 347 -11.32 7.77 -12.76
CA GLU A 347 -12.18 6.60 -12.84
C GLU A 347 -11.69 5.59 -13.88
N PHE A 348 -11.54 4.34 -13.47
CA PHE A 348 -11.21 3.19 -14.29
C PHE A 348 -12.38 2.18 -14.31
N PRO A 349 -12.66 1.54 -15.46
CA PRO A 349 -13.75 0.57 -15.57
C PRO A 349 -13.62 -0.56 -14.55
N GLY A 350 -14.71 -0.89 -13.84
CA GLY A 350 -14.75 -2.00 -12.88
C GLY A 350 -14.13 -1.73 -11.51
N HIS A 351 -13.28 -0.70 -11.37
CA HIS A 351 -12.57 -0.37 -10.13
C HIS A 351 -12.94 0.98 -9.51
N GLY A 352 -13.55 1.89 -10.28
CA GLY A 352 -13.91 3.22 -9.78
C GLY A 352 -12.69 4.14 -9.77
N TYR A 353 -12.58 5.03 -8.77
CA TYR A 353 -11.49 6.00 -8.71
C TYR A 353 -10.19 5.35 -8.21
N GLU A 354 -9.17 5.31 -9.06
CA GLU A 354 -7.85 4.76 -8.73
C GLU A 354 -6.73 5.76 -9.04
N VAL A 355 -5.59 5.59 -8.37
CA VAL A 355 -4.32 6.23 -8.67
C VAL A 355 -3.35 5.16 -9.15
N LEU A 356 -2.92 5.28 -10.40
CA LEU A 356 -2.06 4.33 -11.07
C LEU A 356 -0.70 4.97 -11.36
N GLU A 357 0.36 4.36 -10.86
CA GLU A 357 1.73 4.65 -11.28
C GLU A 357 2.05 3.80 -12.52
N TYR A 358 2.49 4.44 -13.59
CA TYR A 358 2.75 3.77 -14.87
C TYR A 358 4.19 3.97 -15.33
N ARG A 359 4.69 2.98 -16.05
CA ARG A 359 5.95 3.01 -16.79
C ARG A 359 5.76 2.36 -18.16
N LEU A 360 6.03 3.12 -19.21
CA LEU A 360 5.92 2.71 -20.60
C LEU A 360 7.30 2.78 -21.27
N THR A 361 7.71 1.70 -21.95
CA THR A 361 9.01 1.58 -22.61
C THR A 361 8.85 0.92 -23.99
N PRO A 362 9.48 1.40 -25.06
CA PRO A 362 9.33 0.81 -26.39
C PRO A 362 9.93 -0.61 -26.44
N LEU A 363 9.21 -1.53 -27.08
CA LEU A 363 9.67 -2.88 -27.38
C LEU A 363 10.36 -2.89 -28.75
N VAL A 364 11.69 -3.00 -28.75
CA VAL A 364 12.49 -3.01 -29.97
C VAL A 364 12.91 -4.44 -30.32
N ILE A 365 12.49 -4.94 -31.48
CA ILE A 365 12.89 -6.23 -32.03
C ILE A 365 13.52 -5.96 -33.41
N ASP A 366 14.73 -6.51 -33.64
CA ASP A 366 15.52 -6.30 -34.86
C ASP A 366 15.70 -4.83 -35.28
N GLY A 367 15.74 -3.92 -34.31
CA GLY A 367 15.92 -2.48 -34.54
C GLY A 367 14.65 -1.72 -34.94
N THR A 368 13.49 -2.38 -34.90
CA THR A 368 12.17 -1.77 -35.15
C THR A 368 11.35 -1.78 -33.86
N VAL A 369 10.64 -0.68 -33.57
CA VAL A 369 9.68 -0.64 -32.45
C VAL A 369 8.43 -1.42 -32.87
N GLU A 370 8.19 -2.58 -32.25
CA GLU A 370 7.00 -3.41 -32.54
C GLU A 370 5.81 -3.06 -31.63
N GLY A 371 6.07 -2.37 -30.50
CA GLY A 371 5.04 -1.98 -29.54
C GLY A 371 5.63 -1.26 -28.33
N VAL A 372 4.83 -1.12 -27.28
CA VAL A 372 5.23 -0.49 -26.01
C VAL A 372 4.92 -1.41 -24.85
N VAL A 373 5.94 -1.76 -24.05
CA VAL A 373 5.75 -2.48 -22.80
C VAL A 373 5.19 -1.50 -21.77
N GLY A 374 4.01 -1.81 -21.23
CA GLY A 374 3.39 -1.06 -20.16
C GLY A 374 3.38 -1.85 -18.85
N VAL A 375 3.98 -1.28 -17.81
CA VAL A 375 3.85 -1.76 -16.43
C VAL A 375 3.09 -0.70 -15.63
N THR A 376 2.12 -1.13 -14.85
CA THR A 376 1.27 -0.25 -14.06
C THR A 376 1.02 -0.84 -12.69
N ARG A 377 1.17 -0.01 -11.66
CA ARG A 377 0.98 -0.37 -10.27
C ARG A 377 -0.12 0.50 -9.67
N GLU A 378 -1.03 -0.15 -8.94
CA GLU A 378 -2.03 0.55 -8.14
C GLU A 378 -1.38 1.09 -6.87
N VAL A 379 -1.47 2.41 -6.66
CA VAL A 379 -0.91 3.10 -5.48
C VAL A 379 -2.00 3.84 -4.69
N THR A 380 -3.28 3.58 -4.99
CA THR A 380 -4.43 4.25 -4.36
C THR A 380 -4.42 4.16 -2.84
N GLU A 381 -4.31 2.95 -2.28
CA GLU A 381 -4.32 2.74 -0.83
C GLU A 381 -3.07 3.35 -0.15
N GLN A 382 -1.91 3.27 -0.79
CA GLN A 382 -0.69 3.90 -0.30
C GLN A 382 -0.84 5.43 -0.24
N ARG A 383 -1.36 6.05 -1.32
CA ARG A 383 -1.62 7.49 -1.38
C ARG A 383 -2.64 7.93 -0.34
N LYS A 384 -3.71 7.16 -0.11
CA LYS A 384 -4.68 7.45 0.98
C LYS A 384 -4.01 7.44 2.34
N HIS A 385 -3.12 6.47 2.61
CA HIS A 385 -2.42 6.39 3.88
C HIS A 385 -1.42 7.54 4.08
N GLU A 386 -0.64 7.88 3.05
CA GLU A 386 0.27 9.04 3.05
C GLU A 386 -0.51 10.35 3.31
N MET A 387 -1.64 10.54 2.65
CA MET A 387 -2.51 11.69 2.85
C MET A 387 -3.11 11.73 4.25
N GLU A 388 -3.55 10.60 4.81
CA GLU A 388 -4.11 10.58 6.17
C GLU A 388 -3.03 10.90 7.21
N ILE A 389 -1.82 10.37 7.08
CA ILE A 389 -0.69 10.74 7.95
C ILE A 389 -0.39 12.24 7.82
N ALA A 390 -0.32 12.78 6.60
CA ALA A 390 -0.08 14.21 6.38
C ALA A 390 -1.20 15.07 6.99
N ARG A 391 -2.46 14.61 6.88
CA ARG A 391 -3.63 15.26 7.48
C ARG A 391 -3.56 15.24 9.01
N GLN A 392 -3.26 14.10 9.61
CA GLN A 392 -3.10 13.96 11.06
C GLN A 392 -1.96 14.84 11.60
N ARG A 393 -0.79 14.84 10.94
CA ARG A 393 0.32 15.74 11.29
C ARG A 393 -0.07 17.22 11.20
N SER A 394 -0.79 17.60 10.15
CA SER A 394 -1.25 18.98 9.97
C SER A 394 -2.26 19.40 11.04
N ILE A 395 -3.19 18.50 11.41
CA ILE A 395 -4.16 18.73 12.49
C ILE A 395 -3.43 18.86 13.83
N LEU A 396 -2.48 17.98 14.15
CA LEU A 396 -1.72 18.05 15.40
C LEU A 396 -0.93 19.36 15.50
N LYS A 397 -0.25 19.76 14.42
CA LYS A 397 0.45 21.05 14.36
C LYS A 397 -0.53 22.22 14.56
N ALA A 398 -1.66 22.23 13.87
CA ALA A 398 -2.67 23.28 14.04
C ALA A 398 -3.25 23.32 15.46
N GLN A 399 -3.42 22.17 16.12
CA GLN A 399 -3.85 22.09 17.52
C GLN A 399 -2.81 22.73 18.44
N GLN A 400 -1.52 22.41 18.27
CA GLN A 400 -0.44 23.02 19.05
C GLN A 400 -0.37 24.54 18.86
N GLU A 401 -0.52 25.04 17.62
CA GLU A 401 -0.50 26.48 17.31
C GLU A 401 -1.73 27.24 17.83
N ALA A 402 -2.88 26.57 17.93
CA ALA A 402 -4.13 27.20 18.39
C ALA A 402 -4.21 27.34 19.92
N VAL A 403 -3.44 26.56 20.68
CA VAL A 403 -3.38 26.63 22.14
C VAL A 403 -2.71 27.94 22.55
N ILE A 404 -3.19 28.53 23.66
CA ILE A 404 -2.65 29.79 24.19
C ILE A 404 -1.30 29.62 24.92
N ASP A 405 -0.98 28.38 25.30
CA ASP A 405 0.25 28.01 26.00
C ASP A 405 1.40 27.90 25.00
N GLY A 406 2.59 28.35 25.41
CA GLY A 406 3.83 28.06 24.72
C GLY A 406 4.20 26.60 24.92
N ILE A 407 4.36 25.85 23.84
CA ILE A 407 4.69 24.42 23.86
C ILE A 407 6.09 24.22 23.27
N LEU A 408 6.90 23.43 23.97
CA LEU A 408 8.21 22.96 23.54
C LEU A 408 8.31 21.45 23.83
N VAL A 409 8.82 20.67 22.89
CA VAL A 409 9.07 19.24 23.04
C VAL A 409 10.52 18.97 22.67
N VAL A 410 11.21 18.28 23.57
CA VAL A 410 12.57 17.78 23.38
C VAL A 410 12.55 16.27 23.30
N ASP A 411 13.49 15.67 22.57
CA ASP A 411 13.65 14.22 22.46
C ASP A 411 14.44 13.62 23.65
N GLU A 412 14.93 12.38 23.49
CA GLU A 412 15.72 11.68 24.51
C GLU A 412 17.17 12.19 24.63
N ASP A 413 17.67 12.87 23.60
CA ASP A 413 18.99 13.49 23.55
C ASP A 413 18.91 15.00 23.87
N ASP A 414 17.81 15.41 24.52
CA ASP A 414 17.47 16.79 24.88
C ASP A 414 17.48 17.76 23.67
N THR A 415 17.24 17.26 22.46
CA THR A 415 17.17 18.10 21.24
C THR A 415 15.75 18.58 21.01
N ILE A 416 15.57 19.86 20.65
CA ILE A 416 14.24 20.40 20.35
C ILE A 416 13.68 19.76 19.07
N VAL A 417 12.58 19.01 19.21
CA VAL A 417 11.91 18.30 18.09
C VAL A 417 10.58 18.92 17.69
N SER A 418 9.94 19.69 18.57
CA SER A 418 8.69 20.40 18.26
C SER A 418 8.53 21.62 19.14
N TYR A 419 7.97 22.70 18.58
CA TYR A 419 7.55 23.87 19.33
C TYR A 419 6.38 24.55 18.60
N ASN A 420 5.62 25.41 19.28
CA ASN A 420 4.62 26.27 18.65
C ASN A 420 5.07 27.75 18.64
N GLU A 421 4.39 28.59 17.86
CA GLU A 421 4.69 30.02 17.76
C GLU A 421 4.52 30.75 19.11
N ARG A 422 3.59 30.29 19.95
CA ARG A 422 3.39 30.85 21.30
C ARG A 422 4.61 30.73 22.18
N PHE A 423 5.35 29.63 22.12
CA PHE A 423 6.59 29.48 22.88
C PHE A 423 7.62 30.53 22.46
N VAL A 424 7.78 30.73 21.15
CA VAL A 424 8.69 31.71 20.58
C VAL A 424 8.31 33.13 21.00
N ASP A 425 7.03 33.48 20.88
CA ASP A 425 6.50 34.80 21.25
C ASP A 425 6.60 35.09 22.75
N MET A 426 6.28 34.11 23.61
CA MET A 426 6.28 34.29 25.07
C MET A 426 7.69 34.49 25.61
N TRP A 427 8.65 33.70 25.13
CA TRP A 427 10.04 33.74 25.58
C TRP A 427 10.89 34.75 24.80
N ASP A 428 10.32 35.45 23.81
CA ASP A 428 11.04 36.35 22.89
C ASP A 428 12.34 35.70 22.34
N ILE A 429 12.30 34.38 22.13
CA ILE A 429 13.48 33.59 21.76
C ILE A 429 13.69 33.64 20.25
N SER A 430 14.96 33.73 19.82
CA SER A 430 15.27 33.73 18.39
C SER A 430 14.86 32.42 17.73
N ARG A 431 14.14 32.50 16.59
CA ARG A 431 13.74 31.34 15.79
C ARG A 431 14.95 30.49 15.37
N ASP A 432 16.10 31.12 15.12
CA ASP A 432 17.32 30.42 14.74
C ASP A 432 17.82 29.45 15.84
N ILE A 433 17.51 29.71 17.12
CA ILE A 433 17.91 28.85 18.24
C ILE A 433 17.04 27.59 18.24
N VAL A 434 15.71 27.77 18.20
CA VAL A 434 14.76 26.65 18.22
C VAL A 434 14.78 25.82 16.94
N GLU A 435 15.08 26.41 15.77
CA GLU A 435 15.22 25.67 14.51
C GLU A 435 16.50 24.81 14.43
N ARG A 436 17.55 25.19 15.16
CA ARG A 436 18.80 24.41 15.23
C ARG A 436 18.69 23.20 16.14
N GLY A 437 17.65 23.12 16.97
CA GLY A 437 17.45 22.03 17.92
C GLY A 437 18.28 22.17 19.21
N ASP A 438 18.95 23.31 19.41
CA ASP A 438 19.94 23.48 20.50
C ASP A 438 19.25 23.91 21.80
N GLU A 439 18.93 22.92 22.65
CA GLU A 439 18.26 23.14 23.92
C GLU A 439 19.15 23.85 24.94
N GLU A 440 20.47 23.60 24.94
CA GLU A 440 21.40 24.23 25.87
C GLU A 440 21.40 25.75 25.67
N ILE A 441 21.41 26.22 24.42
CA ILE A 441 21.29 27.65 24.10
C ILE A 441 19.90 28.20 24.48
N ALA A 442 18.83 27.41 24.29
CA ALA A 442 17.48 27.83 24.66
C ALA A 442 17.32 27.94 26.19
N LEU A 443 17.96 27.06 26.96
CA LEU A 443 18.01 27.09 28.41
C LEU A 443 18.80 28.31 28.90
N GLU A 444 19.96 28.59 28.33
CA GLU A 444 20.74 29.81 28.63
C GLU A 444 19.90 31.07 28.36
N TRP A 445 19.17 31.12 27.25
CA TRP A 445 18.27 32.23 26.91
C TRP A 445 17.14 32.40 27.95
N ALA A 446 16.54 31.30 28.41
CA ALA A 446 15.53 31.33 29.46
C ALA A 446 16.11 31.79 30.80
N MET A 447 17.33 31.33 31.15
CA MET A 447 18.03 31.73 32.37
C MET A 447 18.28 33.24 32.46
N GLU A 448 18.47 33.94 31.34
CA GLU A 448 18.64 35.40 31.33
C GLU A 448 17.35 36.17 31.66
N GLN A 449 16.18 35.53 31.53
CA GLN A 449 14.88 36.17 31.70
C GLN A 449 14.19 35.88 33.04
N VAL A 450 14.51 34.76 33.69
CA VAL A 450 13.91 34.40 34.98
C VAL A 450 14.44 35.26 36.13
N ALA A 451 13.62 35.49 37.15
CA ALA A 451 13.99 36.31 38.31
C ALA A 451 15.07 35.64 39.19
N GLU A 452 15.09 34.30 39.24
CA GLU A 452 16.06 33.50 40.01
C GLU A 452 16.78 32.46 39.12
N PRO A 453 17.79 32.85 38.33
CA PRO A 453 18.44 31.99 37.34
C PRO A 453 19.08 30.72 37.92
N GLU A 454 19.76 30.82 39.06
CA GLU A 454 20.43 29.67 39.67
C GLU A 454 19.44 28.65 40.22
N ALA A 455 18.31 29.09 40.79
CA ALA A 455 17.25 28.21 41.26
C ALA A 455 16.58 27.49 40.08
N PHE A 456 16.24 28.25 39.03
CA PHE A 456 15.66 27.71 37.81
C PHE A 456 16.51 26.62 37.17
N ARG A 457 17.84 26.83 37.06
CA ARG A 457 18.76 25.83 36.51
C ARG A 457 18.77 24.54 37.34
N VAL A 458 18.85 24.66 38.66
CA VAL A 458 18.83 23.48 39.55
C VAL A 458 17.53 22.70 39.40
N ASP A 459 16.41 23.39 39.28
CA ASP A 459 15.10 22.75 39.08
C ASP A 459 15.01 22.03 37.74
N VAL A 460 15.52 22.63 36.65
CA VAL A 460 15.57 21.98 35.33
C VAL A 460 16.51 20.78 35.33
N GLU A 461 17.71 20.89 35.90
CA GLU A 461 18.66 19.77 36.02
C GLU A 461 18.04 18.60 36.80
N ALA A 462 17.34 18.86 37.90
CA ALA A 462 16.66 17.82 38.68
C ALA A 462 15.56 17.08 37.88
N LEU A 463 14.87 17.77 36.98
CA LEU A 463 13.84 17.18 36.10
C LEU A 463 14.44 16.28 35.00
N TYR A 464 15.69 16.52 34.60
CA TYR A 464 16.42 15.64 33.70
C TYR A 464 17.08 14.46 34.43
N GLU A 465 17.47 14.63 35.69
CA GLU A 465 17.94 13.53 36.55
C GLU A 465 16.83 12.50 36.87
N ASP A 466 15.57 12.94 36.97
CA ASP A 466 14.39 12.08 37.10
C ASP A 466 13.41 12.28 35.93
N PRO A 467 13.62 11.56 34.80
CA PRO A 467 12.89 11.82 33.57
C PRO A 467 11.40 11.44 33.60
N GLU A 468 10.97 10.66 34.59
CA GLU A 468 9.55 10.29 34.78
C GLU A 468 8.78 11.40 35.51
N THR A 469 9.47 12.37 36.11
CA THR A 469 8.84 13.41 36.91
C THR A 469 7.96 14.31 36.06
N THR A 470 6.70 14.40 36.48
CA THR A 470 5.75 15.44 36.05
C THR A 470 5.74 16.53 37.11
N ALA A 471 5.91 17.79 36.69
CA ALA A 471 5.96 18.94 37.59
C ALA A 471 5.15 20.12 37.05
N ARG A 472 4.70 20.97 37.98
CA ARG A 472 4.04 22.25 37.69
C ARG A 472 4.48 23.28 38.72
N ASP A 473 4.89 24.45 38.25
CA ASP A 473 5.44 25.52 39.07
C ASP A 473 5.23 26.90 38.44
N GLU A 474 5.27 27.95 39.26
CA GLU A 474 5.17 29.33 38.81
C GLU A 474 6.57 29.94 38.68
N LEU A 475 6.90 30.41 37.48
CA LEU A 475 8.14 31.08 37.15
C LEU A 475 7.92 32.59 37.08
N GLU A 476 8.52 33.33 38.00
CA GLU A 476 8.58 34.79 37.90
C GLU A 476 9.74 35.20 36.98
N LEU A 477 9.46 36.06 36.01
CA LEU A 477 10.44 36.66 35.12
C LEU A 477 10.97 37.97 35.71
N ALA A 478 12.20 38.35 35.34
CA ALA A 478 12.86 39.57 35.79
C ALA A 478 12.13 40.86 35.35
N ASP A 479 11.28 40.77 34.32
CA ASP A 479 10.43 41.86 33.85
C ASP A 479 9.07 41.97 34.58
N GLY A 480 8.79 41.05 35.51
CA GLY A 480 7.58 41.01 36.32
C GLY A 480 6.45 40.11 35.78
N ARG A 481 6.61 39.53 34.58
CA ARG A 481 5.68 38.51 34.09
C ARG A 481 5.77 37.23 34.93
N VAL A 482 4.69 36.46 34.95
CA VAL A 482 4.62 35.19 35.67
C VAL A 482 4.12 34.10 34.73
N PHE A 483 4.93 33.05 34.55
CA PHE A 483 4.58 31.89 33.74
C PHE A 483 4.25 30.69 34.62
N ASP A 484 3.09 30.08 34.40
CA ASP A 484 2.77 28.75 34.91
C ASP A 484 3.44 27.72 33.99
N ARG A 485 4.50 27.08 34.48
CA ARG A 485 5.24 26.04 33.77
C ARG A 485 4.69 24.68 34.15
N TYR A 486 4.43 23.86 33.13
CA TYR A 486 4.11 22.44 33.28
C TYR A 486 5.10 21.61 32.47
N THR A 487 5.52 20.47 33.02
CA THR A 487 6.39 19.51 32.31
C THR A 487 5.99 18.07 32.59
N ALA A 488 6.11 17.22 31.57
CA ALA A 488 5.83 15.79 31.65
C ALA A 488 6.65 14.99 30.61
N PRO A 489 6.96 13.71 30.86
CA PRO A 489 7.56 12.84 29.84
C PRO A 489 6.59 12.58 28.69
N VAL A 490 7.12 12.52 27.46
CA VAL A 490 6.37 12.07 26.29
C VAL A 490 6.59 10.56 26.16
N VAL A 491 5.54 9.77 26.36
CA VAL A 491 5.62 8.30 26.37
C VAL A 491 4.61 7.72 25.39
N ALA A 492 5.03 6.74 24.61
CA ALA A 492 4.21 5.94 23.71
C ALA A 492 3.22 5.04 24.47
N GLU A 493 2.22 4.50 23.78
CA GLU A 493 1.30 3.52 24.38
C GLU A 493 1.99 2.23 24.87
N ASP A 494 3.14 1.87 24.27
CA ASP A 494 3.92 0.69 24.65
C ASP A 494 4.90 0.94 25.81
N GLY A 495 4.92 2.17 26.35
CA GLY A 495 5.82 2.58 27.44
C GLY A 495 7.19 3.10 26.97
N THR A 496 7.44 3.18 25.66
CA THR A 496 8.67 3.79 25.13
C THR A 496 8.63 5.30 25.33
N ARG A 497 9.68 5.86 25.95
CA ARG A 497 9.81 7.31 26.11
C ARG A 497 10.32 7.91 24.79
N PHE A 498 9.78 9.07 24.41
CA PHE A 498 10.19 9.84 23.23
C PHE A 498 10.84 11.18 23.59
N GLY A 499 10.82 11.57 24.87
CA GLY A 499 11.42 12.81 25.35
C GLY A 499 10.59 13.48 26.44
N ARG A 500 10.51 14.81 26.43
CA ARG A 500 9.81 15.63 27.45
C ARG A 500 9.05 16.80 26.81
N LEU A 501 7.86 17.06 27.32
CA LEU A 501 7.00 18.20 26.99
C LEU A 501 7.20 19.31 28.03
N TRP A 502 7.32 20.53 27.55
CA TRP A 502 7.26 21.76 28.34
C TRP A 502 6.09 22.61 27.84
N ALA A 503 5.25 23.06 28.75
CA ALA A 503 4.14 23.97 28.48
C ALA A 503 4.25 25.18 29.40
N PHE A 504 4.08 26.38 28.85
CA PHE A 504 4.17 27.65 29.56
C PHE A 504 2.90 28.44 29.33
N ARG A 505 2.25 28.89 30.40
CA ARG A 505 1.09 29.77 30.32
C ARG A 505 1.40 31.09 31.00
N ASP A 506 1.17 32.20 30.31
CA ASP A 506 1.24 33.51 30.93
C ASP A 506 0.04 33.70 31.87
N ILE A 507 0.32 33.80 33.18
CA ILE A 507 -0.67 34.03 34.23
C ILE A 507 -0.47 35.40 34.91
N THR A 508 0.26 36.32 34.28
CA THR A 508 0.58 37.63 34.85
C THR A 508 -0.68 38.38 35.29
N ASP A 509 -1.66 38.52 34.40
CA ASP A 509 -2.94 39.19 34.69
C ASP A 509 -3.69 38.55 35.86
N GLN A 510 -3.68 37.21 35.94
CA GLN A 510 -4.36 36.47 37.01
C GLN A 510 -3.68 36.70 38.36
N THR A 511 -2.35 36.64 38.38
CA THR A 511 -1.55 36.87 39.57
C THR A 511 -1.68 38.31 40.06
N GLU A 512 -1.71 39.30 39.14
CA GLU A 512 -1.94 40.70 39.48
C GLU A 512 -3.33 40.95 40.10
N GLN A 513 -4.39 40.39 39.51
CA GLN A 513 -5.74 40.50 40.05
C GLN A 513 -5.85 39.86 41.44
N LYS A 514 -5.27 38.67 41.61
CA LYS A 514 -5.24 37.99 42.92
C LYS A 514 -4.50 38.81 43.97
N ARG A 515 -3.38 39.42 43.60
CA ARG A 515 -2.61 40.32 44.49
C ARG A 515 -3.40 41.58 44.84
N GLU A 516 -4.11 42.18 43.89
CA GLU A 516 -4.92 43.39 44.15
C GLU A 516 -6.12 43.09 45.04
N LEU A 517 -6.85 41.99 44.79
CA LEU A 517 -7.94 41.54 45.67
C LEU A 517 -7.45 41.29 47.10
N ALA A 518 -6.30 40.62 47.25
CA ALA A 518 -5.71 40.39 48.57
C ALA A 518 -5.40 41.71 49.30
N ARG A 519 -4.84 42.71 48.60
CA ARG A 519 -4.60 44.05 49.19
C ARG A 519 -5.89 44.78 49.56
N GLN A 520 -6.94 44.64 48.76
CA GLN A 520 -8.24 45.27 49.06
C GLN A 520 -8.87 44.67 50.32
N ASN A 521 -8.83 43.34 50.45
CA ASN A 521 -9.31 42.65 51.65
C ASN A 521 -8.51 43.07 52.90
N GLU A 522 -7.17 43.11 52.81
CA GLU A 522 -6.32 43.55 53.93
C GLU A 522 -6.65 44.99 54.37
N ARG A 523 -6.86 45.91 53.43
CA ARG A 523 -7.27 47.30 53.72
C ARG A 523 -8.64 47.39 54.38
N LEU A 524 -9.60 46.56 53.96
CA LEU A 524 -10.93 46.52 54.57
C LEU A 524 -10.85 46.02 56.02
N GLU A 525 -10.08 44.95 56.28
CA GLU A 525 -9.85 44.44 57.63
C GLU A 525 -9.15 45.46 58.54
N GLU A 526 -8.17 46.21 58.02
CA GLU A 526 -7.51 47.29 58.75
C GLU A 526 -8.51 48.41 59.11
N PHE A 527 -9.35 48.84 58.17
CA PHE A 527 -10.37 49.85 58.40
C PHE A 527 -11.36 49.44 59.51
N ILE A 528 -11.88 48.20 59.45
CA ILE A 528 -12.80 47.65 60.46
C ILE A 528 -12.15 47.68 61.86
N ARG A 529 -10.87 47.33 61.95
CA ARG A 529 -10.12 47.29 63.22
C ARG A 529 -9.98 48.68 63.84
N VAL A 530 -9.63 49.69 63.04
CA VAL A 530 -9.49 51.09 63.48
C VAL A 530 -10.83 51.62 63.97
N VAL A 531 -11.92 51.43 63.22
CA VAL A 531 -13.23 51.96 63.61
C VAL A 531 -13.74 51.29 64.91
N SER A 532 -13.63 49.96 65.04
CA SER A 532 -14.14 49.28 66.24
C SER A 532 -13.31 49.60 67.49
N HIS A 533 -11.99 49.48 67.45
CA HIS A 533 -11.21 49.66 68.68
C HIS A 533 -10.91 51.13 68.98
N ASP A 534 -10.63 51.96 67.97
CA ASP A 534 -10.09 53.30 68.23
C ASP A 534 -11.16 54.40 68.29
N LEU A 535 -12.37 54.16 67.78
CA LEU A 535 -13.51 55.08 67.95
C LEU A 535 -14.47 54.66 69.08
N GLN A 536 -14.83 53.37 69.21
CA GLN A 536 -15.78 52.96 70.26
C GLN A 536 -15.20 53.15 71.67
N ASN A 537 -13.91 52.85 71.88
CA ASN A 537 -13.27 53.00 73.18
C ASN A 537 -13.34 54.43 73.75
N PRO A 538 -12.90 55.48 73.03
CA PRO A 538 -13.03 56.85 73.52
C PRO A 538 -14.48 57.31 73.66
N LEU A 539 -15.41 56.84 72.80
CA LEU A 539 -16.84 57.12 72.94
C LEU A 539 -17.41 56.53 74.24
N GLN A 540 -17.09 55.27 74.55
CA GLN A 540 -17.49 54.62 75.81
C GLN A 540 -16.92 55.34 77.05
N VAL A 541 -15.66 55.80 76.97
CA VAL A 541 -15.04 56.60 78.04
C VAL A 541 -15.72 57.96 78.20
N ALA A 542 -16.05 58.64 77.09
CA ALA A 542 -16.75 59.92 77.12
C ALA A 542 -18.15 59.78 77.73
N ARG A 543 -18.91 58.75 77.32
CA ARG A 543 -20.23 58.44 77.86
C ARG A 543 -20.18 58.09 79.35
N SER A 544 -19.21 57.28 79.78
CA SER A 544 -19.01 56.94 81.20
C SER A 544 -18.76 58.19 82.06
N ARG A 545 -17.97 59.16 81.57
CA ARG A 545 -17.74 60.44 82.26
C ARG A 545 -18.98 61.32 82.25
N LEU A 546 -19.75 61.30 81.17
CA LEU A 546 -21.00 62.04 81.08
C LEU A 546 -22.04 61.52 82.08
N MET A 547 -22.15 60.20 82.23
CA MET A 547 -23.01 59.56 83.24
C MET A 547 -22.68 60.05 84.67
N LEU A 548 -21.38 60.11 85.02
CA LEU A 548 -20.93 60.68 86.30
C LEU A 548 -21.25 62.18 86.42
N ALA A 549 -21.12 62.96 85.34
CA ALA A 549 -21.45 64.38 85.34
C ALA A 549 -22.97 64.61 85.54
N HIS A 550 -23.80 63.70 85.02
CA HIS A 550 -25.26 63.71 85.18
C HIS A 550 -25.68 63.41 86.63
N GLU A 551 -24.91 62.60 87.36
CA GLU A 551 -25.10 62.39 88.81
C GLU A 551 -24.76 63.64 89.65
N GLU A 552 -23.83 64.48 89.17
CA GLU A 552 -23.37 65.69 89.88
C GLU A 552 -24.19 66.95 89.55
N CYS A 553 -24.66 67.09 88.32
CA CYS A 553 -25.53 68.20 87.92
C CYS A 553 -26.50 67.84 86.78
N ASP A 554 -27.68 68.43 86.84
CA ASP A 554 -28.73 68.23 85.84
C ASP A 554 -28.73 69.43 84.88
N SER A 555 -28.51 69.19 83.58
CA SER A 555 -28.34 70.24 82.58
C SER A 555 -28.76 69.75 81.19
N ALA A 556 -29.60 70.54 80.51
CA ALA A 556 -29.98 70.29 79.12
C ALA A 556 -28.79 70.20 78.14
N HIS A 557 -27.62 70.75 78.52
CA HIS A 557 -26.39 70.61 77.74
C HIS A 557 -25.73 69.23 77.89
N LEU A 558 -25.90 68.56 79.04
CA LEU A 558 -25.46 67.18 79.24
C LEU A 558 -26.36 66.21 78.47
N ASP A 559 -27.67 66.42 78.49
CA ASP A 559 -28.62 65.62 77.69
C ASP A 559 -28.30 65.71 76.19
N SER A 560 -28.05 66.93 75.70
CA SER A 560 -27.66 67.14 74.31
C SER A 560 -26.32 66.48 73.96
N LEU A 561 -25.39 66.35 74.92
CA LEU A 561 -24.09 65.71 74.70
C LEU A 561 -24.20 64.18 74.79
N ASP A 562 -25.06 63.64 75.64
CA ASP A 562 -25.37 62.20 75.67
C ASP A 562 -25.98 61.76 74.35
N ASN A 563 -27.00 62.49 73.86
CA ASN A 563 -27.63 62.23 72.56
C ASN A 563 -26.60 62.28 71.41
N ALA A 564 -25.68 63.25 71.43
CA ALA A 564 -24.63 63.35 70.41
C ALA A 564 -23.61 62.20 70.49
N LEU A 565 -23.24 61.75 71.70
CA LEU A 565 -22.33 60.62 71.90
C LEU A 565 -22.99 59.29 71.52
N GLN A 566 -24.27 59.10 71.86
CA GLN A 566 -25.06 57.95 71.48
C GLN A 566 -25.18 57.89 69.96
N ARG A 567 -25.55 59.00 69.31
CA ARG A 567 -25.62 59.08 67.84
C ARG A 567 -24.29 58.73 67.16
N MET A 568 -23.15 59.15 67.71
CA MET A 568 -21.84 58.76 67.17
C MET A 568 -21.54 57.27 67.36
N ASN A 569 -22.01 56.67 68.47
CA ASN A 569 -21.85 55.24 68.69
C ASN A 569 -22.73 54.44 67.71
N ASP A 570 -23.98 54.85 67.51
CA ASP A 570 -24.91 54.21 66.59
C ASP A 570 -24.37 54.27 65.14
N ILE A 571 -23.84 55.43 64.72
CA ILE A 571 -23.19 55.56 63.40
C ILE A 571 -21.96 54.64 63.30
N ALA A 572 -21.15 54.53 64.35
CA ALA A 572 -19.96 53.67 64.33
C ALA A 572 -20.36 52.19 64.23
N ASP A 573 -21.39 51.76 64.95
CA ASP A 573 -21.92 50.40 64.91
C ASP A 573 -22.55 50.08 63.56
N ASP A 574 -23.31 51.01 62.98
CA ASP A 574 -23.91 50.90 61.64
C ASP A 574 -22.83 50.77 60.54
N VAL A 575 -21.78 51.60 60.59
CA VAL A 575 -20.67 51.53 59.63
C VAL A 575 -19.90 50.20 59.75
N LEU A 576 -19.74 49.67 60.97
CA LEU A 576 -19.11 48.37 61.19
C LEU A 576 -19.98 47.21 60.68
N ARG A 577 -21.30 47.29 60.83
CA ARG A 577 -22.27 46.32 60.28
C ARG A 577 -22.23 46.33 58.74
N LEU A 578 -22.20 47.52 58.12
CA LEU A 578 -22.08 47.68 56.67
C LEU A 578 -20.71 47.22 56.14
N ALA A 579 -19.60 47.54 56.80
CA ALA A 579 -18.26 47.16 56.35
C ALA A 579 -18.02 45.63 56.34
N ARG A 580 -18.89 44.87 57.02
CA ARG A 580 -18.92 43.40 57.00
C ARG A 580 -19.83 42.83 55.90
N GLU A 581 -20.14 43.63 54.86
CA GLU A 581 -20.84 43.19 53.66
C GLU A 581 -20.15 41.95 53.06
N GLY A 582 -20.92 40.89 52.80
CA GLY A 582 -20.40 39.66 52.19
C GLY A 582 -19.62 38.71 53.11
N VAL A 583 -19.61 38.92 54.43
CA VAL A 583 -19.16 37.88 55.36
C VAL A 583 -20.26 36.81 55.43
N ASP A 584 -19.89 35.58 55.03
CA ASP A 584 -20.74 34.37 55.03
C ASP A 584 -21.69 34.32 56.25
N ILE A 585 -22.91 33.83 56.02
CA ILE A 585 -23.82 33.49 57.13
C ILE A 585 -23.06 32.59 58.09
N GLY A 586 -23.18 32.85 59.39
CA GLY A 586 -22.74 31.91 60.40
C GLY A 586 -23.56 30.62 60.35
N VAL A 587 -23.66 29.92 61.48
CA VAL A 587 -24.57 28.79 61.59
C VAL A 587 -26.00 29.34 61.72
N THR A 588 -26.90 28.95 60.81
CA THR A 588 -28.35 29.20 60.99
C THR A 588 -28.94 28.20 61.98
N GLU A 589 -29.93 28.63 62.73
CA GLU A 589 -30.70 27.78 63.64
C GLU A 589 -32.21 28.00 63.45
N PRO A 590 -33.06 27.05 63.88
CA PRO A 590 -34.50 27.25 63.92
C PRO A 590 -34.86 28.35 64.94
N VAL A 591 -35.43 29.46 64.46
CA VAL A 591 -35.82 30.62 65.28
C VAL A 591 -37.33 30.88 65.15
N ASP A 592 -38.04 31.05 66.26
CA ASP A 592 -39.43 31.50 66.28
C ASP A 592 -39.51 33.02 66.03
N LEU A 593 -40.13 33.42 64.93
CA LEU A 593 -40.28 34.82 64.54
C LEU A 593 -41.04 35.65 65.59
N ARG A 594 -41.99 35.07 66.32
CA ARG A 594 -42.75 35.80 67.35
C ARG A 594 -41.89 36.05 68.58
N GLU A 595 -41.16 35.04 69.04
CA GLU A 595 -40.23 35.21 70.16
C GLU A 595 -39.16 36.26 69.83
N MET A 596 -38.62 36.20 68.61
CA MET A 596 -37.62 37.18 68.15
C MET A 596 -38.20 38.58 67.98
N SER A 597 -39.43 38.70 67.45
CA SER A 597 -40.14 39.97 67.33
C SER A 597 -40.42 40.59 68.71
N ASP A 598 -40.88 39.80 69.68
CA ASP A 598 -41.14 40.25 71.05
C ASP A 598 -39.84 40.75 71.73
N ALA A 599 -38.73 40.03 71.52
CA ALA A 599 -37.42 40.41 72.04
C ALA A 599 -36.93 41.73 71.45
N ALA A 600 -36.96 41.87 70.11
CA ALA A 600 -36.58 43.11 69.43
C ALA A 600 -37.51 44.28 69.81
N TRP A 601 -38.82 44.04 69.93
CA TRP A 601 -39.78 45.08 70.34
C TRP A 601 -39.51 45.61 71.75
N THR A 602 -39.16 44.72 72.68
CA THR A 602 -38.82 45.11 74.06
C THR A 602 -37.62 46.07 74.11
N ILE A 603 -36.68 45.93 73.18
CA ILE A 603 -35.49 46.78 73.09
C ILE A 603 -35.84 48.14 72.49
N VAL A 604 -36.63 48.17 71.42
CA VAL A 604 -36.86 49.39 70.63
C VAL A 604 -38.01 50.25 71.19
N ALA A 605 -39.05 49.64 71.75
CA ALA A 605 -40.22 50.35 72.28
C ALA A 605 -40.00 50.91 73.71
N ASP A 606 -38.78 50.81 74.26
CA ASP A 606 -38.45 51.32 75.59
C ASP A 606 -38.60 52.85 75.64
N GLY A 607 -39.69 53.33 76.25
CA GLY A 607 -40.01 54.75 76.39
C GLY A 607 -41.29 55.23 75.70
N ASP A 608 -41.93 54.43 74.85
CA ASP A 608 -43.24 54.74 74.24
C ASP A 608 -44.32 53.72 74.65
N GLU A 609 -44.91 53.93 75.84
CA GLU A 609 -45.97 53.07 76.39
C GLU A 609 -47.25 53.03 75.51
N ALA A 610 -47.38 53.90 74.51
CA ALA A 610 -48.55 53.95 73.64
C ALA A 610 -48.38 53.11 72.37
N ALA A 611 -47.16 52.72 72.00
CA ALA A 611 -46.91 51.89 70.83
C ALA A 611 -47.30 50.43 71.09
N GLU A 612 -47.88 49.76 70.09
CA GLU A 612 -48.38 48.38 70.24
C GLU A 612 -47.79 47.46 69.16
N LEU A 613 -47.28 46.29 69.57
CA LEU A 613 -46.96 45.18 68.66
C LEU A 613 -48.17 44.25 68.53
N ARG A 614 -48.57 43.94 67.30
CA ARG A 614 -49.64 43.00 66.98
C ARG A 614 -49.14 41.92 66.04
N TYR A 615 -49.72 40.74 66.20
CA TYR A 615 -49.50 39.62 65.29
C TYR A 615 -50.75 39.38 64.46
N ALA A 616 -50.58 39.17 63.15
CA ALA A 616 -51.67 38.74 62.30
C ALA A 616 -52.28 37.42 62.81
N ALA A 617 -53.60 37.30 62.77
CA ALA A 617 -54.32 36.16 63.34
C ALA A 617 -54.06 34.88 62.52
N ASP A 618 -53.12 34.05 62.99
CA ASP A 618 -52.93 32.67 62.53
C ASP A 618 -52.83 31.74 63.75
N GLU A 619 -53.88 30.93 63.97
CA GLU A 619 -54.10 30.15 65.20
C GLU A 619 -53.50 28.74 65.17
N ASN A 620 -52.79 28.31 64.11
CA ASN A 620 -52.49 26.87 63.94
C ASN A 620 -51.07 26.45 63.51
N ARG A 621 -50.03 27.28 63.58
CA ARG A 621 -48.64 26.81 63.38
C ARG A 621 -47.56 27.73 63.96
N GLU A 622 -46.43 27.15 64.35
CA GLU A 622 -45.23 27.85 64.85
C GLU A 622 -44.57 28.63 63.69
N TRP A 623 -44.09 29.85 63.94
CA TRP A 623 -43.48 30.72 62.93
C TRP A 623 -41.96 30.51 62.92
N ILE A 624 -41.50 29.28 62.69
CA ILE A 624 -40.09 28.92 62.79
C ILE A 624 -39.40 29.03 61.43
N VAL A 625 -38.28 29.74 61.39
CA VAL A 625 -37.42 29.94 60.21
C VAL A 625 -35.98 29.56 60.51
N GLU A 626 -35.24 29.09 59.51
CA GLU A 626 -33.79 28.90 59.62
C GLU A 626 -33.06 30.23 59.43
N ALA A 627 -32.50 30.79 60.51
CA ALA A 627 -31.85 32.09 60.48
C ALA A 627 -30.69 32.20 61.49
N ASP A 628 -29.81 33.16 61.27
CA ASP A 628 -28.88 33.64 62.29
C ASP A 628 -29.67 34.53 63.27
N SER A 629 -29.79 34.09 64.52
CA SER A 629 -30.66 34.71 65.54
C SER A 629 -30.27 36.16 65.84
N ASP A 630 -28.97 36.47 65.94
CA ASP A 630 -28.47 37.82 66.19
C ASP A 630 -28.77 38.77 65.02
N ARG A 631 -28.57 38.30 63.78
CA ARG A 631 -28.85 39.10 62.58
C ARG A 631 -30.36 39.29 62.38
N LEU A 632 -31.17 38.25 62.59
CA LEU A 632 -32.63 38.35 62.48
C LEU A 632 -33.22 39.31 63.51
N SER A 633 -32.71 39.28 64.76
CA SER A 633 -33.06 40.27 65.79
C SER A 633 -32.76 41.68 65.30
N GLY A 634 -31.56 41.89 64.73
CA GLY A 634 -31.18 43.17 64.14
C GLY A 634 -32.08 43.63 62.99
N LEU A 635 -32.60 42.72 62.16
CA LEU A 635 -33.58 43.07 61.11
C LEU A 635 -34.86 43.63 61.73
N PHE A 636 -35.41 42.95 62.74
CA PHE A 636 -36.60 43.41 63.46
C PHE A 636 -36.36 44.73 64.19
N GLU A 637 -35.24 44.88 64.90
CA GLU A 637 -34.88 46.13 65.57
C GLU A 637 -34.85 47.32 64.59
N ASN A 638 -34.27 47.13 63.41
CA ASN A 638 -34.22 48.17 62.38
C ASN A 638 -35.62 48.50 61.83
N LEU A 639 -36.46 47.51 61.55
CA LEU A 639 -37.80 47.76 61.01
C LEU A 639 -38.73 48.39 62.06
N PHE A 640 -38.71 47.88 63.30
CA PHE A 640 -39.50 48.43 64.41
C PHE A 640 -39.03 49.82 64.81
N GLY A 641 -37.70 50.06 64.81
CA GLY A 641 -37.13 51.37 65.11
C GLY A 641 -37.60 52.43 64.12
N ASN A 642 -37.59 52.10 62.83
CA ASN A 642 -38.13 52.98 61.79
C ASN A 642 -39.63 53.26 62.00
N ALA A 643 -40.41 52.25 62.37
CA ALA A 643 -41.83 52.42 62.63
C ALA A 643 -42.11 53.32 63.85
N ILE A 644 -41.35 53.18 64.94
CA ILE A 644 -41.50 54.04 66.13
C ILE A 644 -41.03 55.47 65.85
N GLU A 645 -39.91 55.65 65.14
CA GLU A 645 -39.37 56.97 64.83
C GLU A 645 -40.25 57.76 63.86
N HIS A 646 -40.91 57.09 62.90
CA HIS A 646 -41.62 57.75 61.80
C HIS A 646 -43.14 57.55 61.80
N GLY A 647 -43.66 56.57 62.54
CA GLY A 647 -45.10 56.23 62.60
C GLY A 647 -45.94 57.22 63.39
N GLY A 648 -45.31 58.00 64.28
CA GLY A 648 -45.98 58.95 65.17
C GLY A 648 -46.40 58.33 66.52
N PRO A 649 -46.96 59.13 67.45
CA PRO A 649 -47.22 58.67 68.81
C PRO A 649 -48.27 57.55 68.85
N GLY A 650 -47.91 56.42 69.44
CA GLY A 650 -48.80 55.26 69.58
C GLY A 650 -48.98 54.43 68.31
N VAL A 651 -47.94 54.35 67.48
CA VAL A 651 -47.92 53.50 66.27
C VAL A 651 -48.23 52.04 66.62
N THR A 652 -49.05 51.39 65.80
CA THR A 652 -49.27 49.95 65.84
C THR A 652 -48.39 49.29 64.78
N VAL A 653 -47.51 48.38 65.20
CA VAL A 653 -46.70 47.56 64.31
C VAL A 653 -47.28 46.15 64.25
N SER A 654 -47.53 45.65 63.05
CA SER A 654 -48.09 44.34 62.77
C SER A 654 -47.03 43.44 62.12
N VAL A 655 -46.81 42.26 62.69
CA VAL A 655 -45.98 41.21 62.09
C VAL A 655 -46.88 40.06 61.63
N GLY A 656 -46.69 39.59 60.40
CA GLY A 656 -47.51 38.54 59.82
C GLY A 656 -46.78 37.70 58.79
N LEU A 657 -47.37 36.57 58.42
CA LEU A 657 -46.90 35.75 57.30
C LEU A 657 -47.52 36.27 55.98
N LEU A 658 -46.79 36.15 54.88
CA LEU A 658 -47.36 36.39 53.55
C LEU A 658 -48.38 35.29 53.19
N ASP A 659 -49.37 35.63 52.37
CA ASP A 659 -50.48 34.72 52.01
C ASP A 659 -50.00 33.43 51.34
N ASP A 660 -48.92 33.52 50.57
CA ASP A 660 -48.28 32.39 49.88
C ASP A 660 -47.26 31.63 50.75
N ARG A 661 -47.03 32.11 51.99
CA ARG A 661 -46.06 31.59 52.96
C ARG A 661 -44.64 31.47 52.41
N THR A 662 -44.29 32.32 51.46
CA THR A 662 -42.91 32.44 50.96
C THR A 662 -42.09 33.46 51.77
N GLY A 663 -42.66 33.98 52.86
CA GLY A 663 -42.10 35.10 53.59
C GLY A 663 -42.95 35.57 54.78
N PHE A 664 -42.47 36.62 55.42
CA PHE A 664 -43.17 37.37 56.47
C PHE A 664 -43.14 38.86 56.16
N TYR A 665 -43.98 39.64 56.84
CA TYR A 665 -44.01 41.09 56.71
C TYR A 665 -44.00 41.78 58.07
N VAL A 666 -43.50 43.01 58.07
CA VAL A 666 -43.62 43.98 59.16
C VAL A 666 -44.30 45.22 58.60
N SER A 667 -45.42 45.65 59.18
CA SER A 667 -46.14 46.84 58.74
C SER A 667 -46.49 47.76 59.90
N ASP A 668 -46.48 49.08 59.68
CA ASP A 668 -46.97 50.07 60.64
C ASP A 668 -48.30 50.70 60.20
N ASP A 669 -48.97 51.44 61.09
CA ASP A 669 -50.18 52.24 60.83
C ASP A 669 -49.88 53.76 60.64
N GLY A 670 -48.63 54.09 60.36
CA GLY A 670 -48.10 55.44 60.24
C GLY A 670 -48.37 56.15 58.90
N PRO A 671 -47.60 57.19 58.54
CA PRO A 671 -47.82 57.97 57.32
C PRO A 671 -47.43 57.25 56.02
N GLY A 672 -46.70 56.13 56.13
CA GLY A 672 -46.23 55.32 55.00
C GLY A 672 -45.07 55.95 54.21
N ILE A 673 -44.57 55.23 53.21
CA ILE A 673 -43.47 55.66 52.36
C ILE A 673 -44.01 56.07 50.99
N PRO A 674 -43.74 57.31 50.51
CA PRO A 674 -44.22 57.73 49.20
C PRO A 674 -43.73 56.81 48.07
N ILE A 675 -44.63 56.46 47.14
CA ILE A 675 -44.41 55.49 46.04
C ILE A 675 -43.19 55.84 45.16
N ASP A 676 -42.84 57.12 45.02
CA ASP A 676 -41.68 57.59 44.24
C ASP A 676 -40.33 57.36 44.94
N LYS A 677 -40.35 56.96 46.21
CA LYS A 677 -39.17 56.68 47.04
C LYS A 677 -38.85 55.19 47.17
N GLY A 678 -39.79 54.29 46.83
CA GLY A 678 -39.65 52.83 46.71
C GLY A 678 -38.30 52.23 47.12
N GLU A 679 -37.47 51.81 46.16
CA GLU A 679 -36.15 51.20 46.45
C GLU A 679 -35.11 52.16 47.04
N LYS A 680 -35.30 53.48 46.87
CA LYS A 680 -34.32 54.48 47.33
C LYS A 680 -34.26 54.56 48.86
N VAL A 681 -35.30 54.11 49.57
CA VAL A 681 -35.26 54.09 51.04
C VAL A 681 -34.23 53.11 51.59
N PHE A 682 -33.78 52.15 50.78
CA PHE A 682 -32.71 51.22 51.13
C PHE A 682 -31.32 51.73 50.72
N GLU A 683 -31.18 52.92 50.14
CA GLU A 683 -29.87 53.53 49.84
C GLU A 683 -29.21 54.04 51.13
N ALA A 684 -27.88 53.87 51.23
CA ALA A 684 -27.13 54.28 52.42
C ALA A 684 -27.21 55.79 52.67
N GLY A 685 -27.57 56.18 53.89
CA GLY A 685 -27.68 57.59 54.31
C GLY A 685 -29.02 58.25 53.99
N TYR A 686 -30.02 57.49 53.54
CA TYR A 686 -31.37 57.98 53.35
C TYR A 686 -32.12 58.04 54.69
N SER A 687 -32.44 59.24 55.19
CA SER A 687 -33.31 59.45 56.37
C SER A 687 -34.22 60.67 56.19
N THR A 688 -35.40 60.62 56.80
CA THR A 688 -36.36 61.74 56.85
C THR A 688 -36.43 62.45 58.20
N ALA A 689 -35.72 61.97 59.23
CA ALA A 689 -35.60 62.62 60.54
C ALA A 689 -34.30 63.44 60.65
N GLU A 690 -34.30 64.48 61.50
CA GLU A 690 -33.10 65.30 61.76
C GLU A 690 -32.02 64.51 62.54
N ASP A 691 -32.41 63.47 63.28
CA ASP A 691 -31.52 62.68 64.14
C ASP A 691 -31.19 61.26 63.66
N GLY A 692 -31.93 60.73 62.67
CA GLY A 692 -31.69 59.39 62.12
C GLY A 692 -30.36 59.24 61.39
N THR A 693 -29.75 58.06 61.47
CA THR A 693 -28.48 57.73 60.78
C THR A 693 -28.67 57.45 59.29
N GLY A 694 -29.87 57.00 58.90
CA GLY A 694 -30.19 56.65 57.51
C GLY A 694 -29.55 55.37 57.00
N PHE A 695 -29.00 54.53 57.90
CA PHE A 695 -28.42 53.23 57.55
C PHE A 695 -29.36 52.05 57.87
N GLY A 696 -30.36 52.23 58.73
CA GLY A 696 -31.15 51.11 59.28
C GLY A 696 -31.87 50.26 58.23
N LEU A 697 -32.52 50.87 57.23
CA LEU A 697 -33.16 50.11 56.15
C LEU A 697 -32.14 49.39 55.24
N ARG A 698 -30.98 50.01 54.96
CA ARG A 698 -29.91 49.33 54.22
C ARG A 698 -29.37 48.13 54.99
N ILE A 699 -29.24 48.23 56.32
CA ILE A 699 -28.84 47.13 57.19
C ILE A 699 -29.89 46.01 57.17
N ALA A 700 -31.18 46.34 57.27
CA ALA A 700 -32.26 45.35 57.13
C ALA A 700 -32.21 44.62 55.78
N ARG A 701 -31.94 45.35 54.68
CA ARG A 701 -31.74 44.76 53.35
C ARG A 701 -30.52 43.86 53.27
N GLN A 702 -29.38 44.28 53.82
CA GLN A 702 -28.18 43.46 53.87
C GLN A 702 -28.40 42.18 54.67
N ILE A 703 -29.12 42.24 55.80
CA ILE A 703 -29.45 41.06 56.60
C ILE A 703 -30.30 40.08 55.78
N ALA A 704 -31.34 40.57 55.08
CA ALA A 704 -32.15 39.74 54.19
C ALA A 704 -31.29 39.12 53.08
N GLU A 705 -30.48 39.93 52.36
CA GLU A 705 -29.62 39.48 51.26
C GLU A 705 -28.63 38.39 51.70
N VAL A 706 -28.02 38.54 52.89
CA VAL A 706 -27.09 37.54 53.43
C VAL A 706 -27.81 36.23 53.74
N HIS A 707 -29.07 36.24 54.18
CA HIS A 707 -29.89 35.02 54.37
C HIS A 707 -30.44 34.43 53.06
N GLY A 708 -30.13 35.04 51.90
CA GLY A 708 -30.72 34.66 50.62
C GLY A 708 -32.18 35.11 50.45
N TRP A 709 -32.66 36.01 51.30
CA TRP A 709 -34.00 36.59 51.26
C TRP A 709 -34.01 37.92 50.52
N GLU A 710 -35.18 38.33 50.05
CA GLU A 710 -35.40 39.65 49.46
C GLU A 710 -36.35 40.49 50.31
N ILE A 711 -36.02 41.77 50.52
CA ILE A 711 -36.90 42.72 51.20
C ILE A 711 -37.48 43.74 50.21
N HIS A 712 -38.80 43.93 50.27
CA HIS A 712 -39.55 44.85 49.44
C HIS A 712 -40.39 45.78 50.30
N VAL A 713 -40.65 47.01 49.84
CA VAL A 713 -41.51 47.98 50.53
C VAL A 713 -42.80 48.21 49.75
N THR A 714 -43.93 48.12 50.43
CA THR A 714 -45.29 48.27 49.90
C THR A 714 -46.15 49.11 50.87
N ASP A 715 -47.38 49.43 50.48
CA ASP A 715 -48.33 50.13 51.35
C ASP A 715 -49.02 49.14 52.30
N SER A 716 -49.14 49.51 53.58
CA SER A 716 -49.89 48.74 54.59
C SER A 716 -51.40 48.90 54.43
N GLU A 717 -52.18 47.86 54.75
CA GLU A 717 -53.65 47.90 54.69
C GLU A 717 -54.26 48.83 55.75
N ASP A 718 -53.54 49.04 56.85
CA ASP A 718 -53.94 49.88 57.99
C ASP A 718 -53.56 51.36 57.81
N GLY A 719 -53.03 51.73 56.63
CA GLY A 719 -52.20 52.95 56.46
C GLY A 719 -50.77 52.66 56.93
N GLY A 720 -49.75 53.38 56.47
CA GLY A 720 -48.35 53.11 56.87
C GLY A 720 -47.52 52.32 55.87
N ALA A 721 -46.27 52.02 56.24
CA ALA A 721 -45.35 51.25 55.39
C ALA A 721 -45.46 49.76 55.71
N ARG A 722 -45.25 48.91 54.69
CA ARG A 722 -45.17 47.46 54.84
C ARG A 722 -43.88 46.96 54.21
N PHE A 723 -43.08 46.25 54.98
CA PHE A 723 -41.86 45.60 54.51
C PHE A 723 -42.12 44.11 54.38
N GLU A 724 -41.99 43.56 53.18
CA GLU A 724 -42.18 42.14 52.90
C GLU A 724 -40.83 41.47 52.68
N ILE A 725 -40.52 40.47 53.50
CA ILE A 725 -39.32 39.65 53.42
C ILE A 725 -39.72 38.31 52.79
N THR A 726 -39.20 38.02 51.60
CA THR A 726 -39.57 36.89 50.74
C THR A 726 -38.37 35.96 50.50
N GLY A 727 -38.63 34.72 50.08
CA GLY A 727 -37.61 33.69 49.95
C GLY A 727 -37.28 32.97 51.26
N VAL A 728 -38.14 33.10 52.27
CA VAL A 728 -37.98 32.50 53.60
C VAL A 728 -38.55 31.08 53.60
N GLU A 729 -37.76 30.11 54.05
CA GLU A 729 -38.22 28.74 54.27
C GLU A 729 -38.66 28.56 55.73
N PHE A 730 -39.94 28.22 55.92
CA PHE A 730 -40.50 27.89 57.24
C PHE A 730 -40.38 26.39 57.50
N SER A 731 -39.91 26.03 58.70
CA SER A 731 -39.88 24.61 59.11
C SER A 731 -41.30 24.10 59.41
N GLU A 732 -41.63 22.88 58.97
CA GLU A 732 -42.99 22.29 58.99
C GLU A 732 -43.58 21.88 60.35
#